data_AF-A0A853GIH9-F1
#
_entry.id   AF-A0A853GIH9-F1
#
_cell.length_a   1.000
_cell.length_b   1.000
_cell.length_c   1.000
_cell.angle_alpha   90.00
_cell.angle_beta   90.00
_cell.angle_gamma   90.00
#
_symmetry.space_group_name_H-M   'P 1'
#
loop_
_entity.id
_entity.type
_entity.pdbx_description
1 polymer ?
#
loop_
_entity_poly.entity_id
_entity_poly.type
_entity_poly.pdbx_seq_one_letter_code
_entity_poly.pdbx_strand_id
1 'polypeptide(L)'
;MNKRLPALLAVAGAAFAIAGCNSGGSDHADSGGDSANPNILFVIMDDVGIDQMKSFGYGGDVPPYLPNMDAVTSAGVRFRNTWSMPECSPGRAAFFLGRYPLRTNIYQAIGPKDLANSQISPYDTTTPKLLKQAHYENAMFGKFHLAGPENNEAGNATPKVLGWDYFYGWVGGLPGSIDTTAGGVAAAGTHMCGFVAGPSAATGAKAGACYQANGSCSAISSLTHNEDAAGLQCLDSGGIFVPKATCGTPPASLVFNRENGYYVSPLVIIKDGDVEEVPLTDPRARGYRTRIETDAAIDWIKSRAADKPWMATVSYSAAHTPWQQPPRSLFSGQEPPNSEDWDCTNPILGRGIQNQMTEAMDTEFGRLLVETGLASRNQDGSLNYDPKATNTVIVIVGDNGSLGTAVKRPFSGSQAKGTAYQTGVWDPLIIAGPQVVEPGRAVEHMVNTVDLYQFFGELAGLDVHKEVQRTVDSVGILPYLTNPGQASLRTINFTMAGMNIQADNGQNGPCVITATGSTCTQIPTSKSVCGDNLGVWWGPGYDPDKGVIDNGGVGYPTCAHVNQALFKEGLAEVGILPQSSIAIRNDRFKLVRNTTNNYFSATDSFGKTSTEEMFEINQAAPVPLLDTPDRNLLPTTDSEQKAVHKDLSDKMDKLLASNPDCPGDGNIDGVVNAEDIDNWARIARQWGLSSVYDFVVGDARDGKTNNLDESVIQNNLNKTCKRTYGVY
;
A
#
# COMPACT_ATOMS: atom_id res chain seq x y z
N MET A 1 45.83 -70.81 15.21
CA MET A 1 44.71 -70.91 16.17
C MET A 1 43.42 -70.90 15.36
N ASN A 2 42.99 -72.07 14.86
CA ASN A 2 41.84 -72.85 15.37
C ASN A 2 40.52 -72.05 15.39
N LYS A 3 39.72 -72.16 14.31
CA LYS A 3 38.58 -73.12 14.10
C LYS A 3 37.27 -72.51 14.66
N ARG A 4 36.14 -72.38 13.93
CA ARG A 4 35.45 -73.40 13.12
C ARG A 4 34.42 -72.78 12.12
N LEU A 5 34.32 -73.43 10.95
CA LEU A 5 33.17 -73.60 10.03
C LEU A 5 31.97 -74.33 10.71
N PRO A 6 30.84 -74.75 10.05
CA PRO A 6 30.39 -74.72 8.63
C PRO A 6 28.91 -74.18 8.50
N ALA A 7 28.12 -74.21 7.41
CA ALA A 7 27.85 -75.18 6.33
C ALA A 7 26.98 -74.48 5.23
N LEU A 8 27.30 -74.57 3.92
CA LEU A 8 26.78 -75.53 2.90
C LEU A 8 25.24 -75.46 2.72
N LEU A 9 24.61 -75.34 1.54
CA LEU A 9 24.79 -75.97 0.21
C LEU A 9 23.82 -75.29 -0.79
N ALA A 10 24.24 -75.03 -2.05
CA ALA A 10 23.73 -75.59 -3.33
C ALA A 10 22.27 -75.25 -3.74
N VAL A 11 21.83 -75.11 -5.00
CA VAL A 11 22.35 -75.19 -6.39
C VAL A 11 21.16 -74.74 -7.29
N ALA A 12 21.46 -74.37 -8.55
CA ALA A 12 20.55 -74.28 -9.73
C ALA A 12 19.60 -73.06 -9.81
N GLY A 13 19.29 -72.51 -10.97
CA GLY A 13 19.62 -72.85 -12.36
C GLY A 13 18.62 -72.19 -13.32
N ALA A 14 19.14 -71.71 -14.44
CA ALA A 14 18.50 -71.49 -15.76
C ALA A 14 17.30 -70.51 -15.92
N ALA A 15 17.63 -69.44 -16.66
CA ALA A 15 16.90 -68.72 -17.71
C ALA A 15 15.53 -69.26 -18.21
N PHE A 16 14.61 -68.33 -18.53
CA PHE A 16 14.10 -68.09 -19.89
C PHE A 16 13.35 -66.74 -19.99
N ALA A 17 13.42 -66.14 -21.17
CA ALA A 17 12.90 -64.83 -21.59
C ALA A 17 11.36 -64.74 -21.65
N ILE A 18 10.83 -63.51 -21.77
CA ILE A 18 9.84 -63.06 -22.79
C ILE A 18 9.67 -61.54 -22.66
N ALA A 19 9.68 -60.85 -23.81
CA ALA A 19 9.35 -59.44 -23.97
C ALA A 19 7.83 -59.19 -23.81
N GLY A 20 7.47 -58.06 -23.21
CA GLY A 20 6.11 -57.54 -23.18
C GLY A 20 6.12 -56.02 -23.02
N CYS A 21 5.75 -55.30 -24.07
CA CYS A 21 5.45 -53.87 -24.03
C CYS A 21 4.31 -53.61 -23.04
N ASN A 22 4.44 -52.57 -22.20
CA ASN A 22 3.27 -51.82 -21.79
C ASN A 22 3.57 -50.32 -21.73
N SER A 23 2.63 -49.59 -22.28
CA SER A 23 2.54 -48.17 -22.58
C SER A 23 2.31 -47.29 -21.34
N GLY A 24 2.75 -46.04 -21.43
CA GLY A 24 2.13 -44.92 -20.71
C GLY A 24 2.78 -44.58 -19.38
N GLY A 25 3.83 -43.77 -19.44
CA GLY A 25 4.36 -43.03 -18.31
C GLY A 25 5.01 -41.79 -18.88
N SER A 26 4.41 -40.62 -18.65
CA SER A 26 4.97 -39.32 -18.95
C SER A 26 6.35 -39.20 -18.32
N ASP A 27 7.39 -39.16 -19.14
CA ASP A 27 8.72 -38.72 -18.76
C ASP A 27 8.58 -37.24 -18.34
N HIS A 28 8.32 -37.02 -17.04
CA HIS A 28 8.81 -35.82 -16.38
C HIS A 28 10.32 -35.89 -16.52
N ALA A 29 10.85 -35.08 -17.43
CA ALA A 29 12.25 -34.77 -17.48
C ALA A 29 12.64 -34.24 -16.10
N ASP A 30 13.24 -35.11 -15.32
CA ASP A 30 14.01 -34.81 -14.12
C ASP A 30 15.22 -33.99 -14.59
N SER A 31 15.01 -32.68 -14.75
CA SER A 31 16.10 -31.74 -14.96
C SER A 31 16.70 -31.46 -13.60
N GLY A 32 17.70 -32.27 -13.27
CA GLY A 32 18.55 -32.14 -12.09
C GLY A 32 19.20 -30.76 -12.00
N GLY A 33 18.70 -30.03 -11.02
CA GLY A 33 19.37 -29.00 -10.23
C GLY A 33 18.44 -28.73 -9.08
N ASP A 34 18.85 -28.98 -7.84
CA ASP A 34 18.22 -28.39 -6.66
C ASP A 34 18.30 -26.87 -6.83
N SER A 35 17.39 -26.27 -7.60
CA SER A 35 17.33 -24.82 -7.72
C SER A 35 16.64 -24.34 -6.45
N ALA A 36 17.46 -23.95 -5.48
CA ALA A 36 16.98 -23.27 -4.29
C ALA A 36 15.95 -22.21 -4.68
N ASN A 37 14.84 -22.15 -3.93
CA ASN A 37 13.79 -21.15 -4.09
C ASN A 37 14.42 -19.75 -4.28
N PRO A 38 13.94 -18.93 -5.24
CA PRO A 38 14.53 -17.62 -5.49
C PRO A 38 14.29 -16.68 -4.31
N ASN A 39 15.17 -15.72 -4.14
CA ASN A 39 14.89 -14.58 -3.27
C ASN A 39 13.81 -13.69 -3.90
N ILE A 40 13.08 -12.95 -3.08
CA ILE A 40 12.02 -12.05 -3.51
C ILE A 40 12.35 -10.65 -3.01
N LEU A 41 12.59 -9.72 -3.94
CA LEU A 41 12.60 -8.29 -3.65
C LEU A 41 11.25 -7.71 -4.08
N PHE A 42 10.40 -7.41 -3.10
CA PHE A 42 9.08 -6.83 -3.34
C PHE A 42 9.08 -5.33 -3.05
N VAL A 43 8.93 -4.52 -4.09
CA VAL A 43 8.93 -3.06 -4.02
C VAL A 43 7.50 -2.55 -4.16
N ILE A 44 7.04 -1.79 -3.17
CA ILE A 44 5.72 -1.14 -3.18
C ILE A 44 5.94 0.36 -3.32
N MET A 45 5.25 0.98 -4.27
CA MET A 45 5.17 2.43 -4.46
C MET A 45 3.85 2.94 -3.91
N ASP A 46 3.90 3.93 -3.02
CA ASP A 46 2.74 4.54 -2.37
C ASP A 46 2.19 5.67 -3.25
N ASP A 47 0.91 5.60 -3.64
CA ASP A 47 0.23 6.60 -4.48
C ASP A 47 0.85 6.85 -5.87
N VAL A 48 1.50 5.83 -6.45
CA VAL A 48 2.03 5.89 -7.82
C VAL A 48 1.18 5.01 -8.75
N GLY A 49 0.16 5.63 -9.34
CA GLY A 49 -0.68 5.00 -10.36
C GLY A 49 0.01 4.87 -11.71
N ILE A 50 -0.60 4.11 -12.62
CA ILE A 50 -0.02 3.84 -13.95
C ILE A 50 0.16 5.11 -14.79
N ASP A 51 -0.60 6.16 -14.50
CA ASP A 51 -0.54 7.46 -15.17
C ASP A 51 0.81 8.16 -15.01
N GLN A 52 1.60 7.76 -14.00
CA GLN A 52 2.94 8.29 -13.75
C GLN A 52 4.02 7.61 -14.62
N MET A 53 3.75 6.44 -15.20
CA MET A 53 4.79 5.53 -15.68
C MET A 53 5.02 5.59 -17.20
N LYS A 54 6.14 6.19 -17.61
CA LYS A 54 6.54 6.29 -19.04
C LYS A 54 6.79 4.94 -19.70
N SER A 55 7.36 3.97 -18.97
CA SER A 55 7.58 2.60 -19.45
C SER A 55 6.29 1.84 -19.76
N PHE A 56 5.14 2.33 -19.30
CA PHE A 56 3.81 1.83 -19.64
C PHE A 56 3.13 2.64 -20.77
N GLY A 57 3.82 3.64 -21.33
CA GLY A 57 3.31 4.50 -22.39
C GLY A 57 2.45 5.67 -21.89
N TYR A 58 2.42 5.91 -20.59
CA TYR A 58 1.75 7.05 -19.96
C TYR A 58 2.79 8.04 -19.41
N GLY A 59 2.44 8.89 -18.44
CA GLY A 59 3.38 9.85 -17.86
C GLY A 59 3.07 11.32 -18.17
N GLY A 60 1.96 11.62 -18.85
CA GLY A 60 1.53 12.98 -19.17
C GLY A 60 2.59 13.82 -19.89
N ASP A 61 2.53 15.14 -19.72
CA ASP A 61 3.48 16.07 -20.35
C ASP A 61 4.87 16.00 -19.72
N VAL A 62 4.94 15.82 -18.38
CA VAL A 62 6.18 15.77 -17.60
C VAL A 62 6.15 14.57 -16.65
N PRO A 63 6.65 13.40 -17.09
CA PRO A 63 6.80 12.22 -16.24
C PRO A 63 8.00 12.34 -15.29
N PRO A 64 7.99 11.63 -14.15
CA PRO A 64 9.21 11.40 -13.39
C PRO A 64 10.23 10.61 -14.23
N TYR A 65 11.52 10.90 -14.05
CA TYR A 65 12.62 10.19 -14.69
C TYR A 65 13.04 8.94 -13.89
N LEU A 66 12.73 7.74 -14.40
CA LEU A 66 12.88 6.46 -13.66
C LEU A 66 13.83 5.46 -14.35
N PRO A 67 15.11 5.82 -14.61
CA PRO A 67 16.02 4.97 -15.38
C PRO A 67 16.30 3.59 -14.75
N ASN A 68 16.26 3.45 -13.42
CA ASN A 68 16.56 2.19 -12.76
C ASN A 68 15.39 1.20 -12.87
N MET A 69 14.16 1.67 -12.62
CA MET A 69 12.95 0.90 -12.84
C MET A 69 12.71 0.59 -14.32
N ASP A 70 13.06 1.49 -15.24
CA ASP A 70 13.00 1.25 -16.69
C ASP A 70 13.96 0.13 -17.12
N ALA A 71 15.16 0.05 -16.52
CA ALA A 71 16.09 -1.06 -16.75
C ALA A 71 15.52 -2.40 -16.27
N VAL A 72 14.92 -2.44 -15.07
CA VAL A 72 14.24 -3.64 -14.55
C VAL A 72 13.04 -4.02 -15.41
N THR A 73 12.28 -3.03 -15.89
CA THR A 73 11.16 -3.26 -16.83
C THR A 73 11.64 -3.90 -18.13
N SER A 74 12.76 -3.43 -18.67
CA SER A 74 13.35 -3.96 -19.91
C SER A 74 13.88 -5.38 -19.74
N ALA A 75 14.31 -5.74 -18.54
CA ALA A 75 14.76 -7.09 -18.19
C ALA A 75 13.63 -8.04 -17.73
N GLY A 76 12.41 -7.53 -17.58
CA GLY A 76 11.26 -8.26 -17.02
C GLY A 76 10.05 -8.26 -17.94
N VAL A 77 8.87 -8.33 -17.32
CA VAL A 77 7.55 -8.24 -17.95
C VAL A 77 6.77 -7.12 -17.28
N ARG A 78 6.14 -6.26 -18.09
CA ARG A 78 5.19 -5.24 -17.61
C ARG A 78 3.75 -5.69 -17.81
N PHE A 79 2.95 -5.64 -16.75
CA PHE A 79 1.53 -6.00 -16.79
C PHE A 79 0.70 -4.74 -16.96
N ARG A 80 0.15 -4.53 -18.16
CA ARG A 80 -0.51 -3.27 -18.55
C ARG A 80 -1.96 -3.18 -18.07
N ASN A 81 -2.52 -4.26 -17.52
CA ASN A 81 -3.92 -4.36 -17.12
C ASN A 81 -4.07 -4.91 -15.69
N THR A 82 -3.31 -4.32 -14.76
CA THR A 82 -3.34 -4.65 -13.34
C THR A 82 -4.28 -3.72 -12.59
N TRP A 83 -5.24 -4.29 -11.85
CA TRP A 83 -6.08 -3.52 -10.91
C TRP A 83 -5.67 -3.76 -9.47
N SER A 84 -5.76 -2.72 -8.65
CA SER A 84 -5.63 -2.75 -7.21
C SER A 84 -6.93 -2.35 -6.50
N MET A 85 -6.86 -2.21 -5.18
CA MET A 85 -7.94 -1.58 -4.42
C MET A 85 -7.72 -0.07 -4.38
N PRO A 86 -8.77 0.75 -4.21
CA PRO A 86 -8.65 2.21 -4.42
C PRO A 86 -7.84 2.97 -3.36
N GLU A 87 -7.34 2.30 -2.31
CA GLU A 87 -6.66 2.91 -1.17
C GLU A 87 -5.56 2.03 -0.58
N CYS A 88 -4.67 2.66 0.21
CA CYS A 88 -3.41 2.05 0.65
C CYS A 88 -3.62 0.74 1.42
N SER A 89 -4.38 0.76 2.52
CA SER A 89 -4.60 -0.43 3.36
C SER A 89 -5.29 -1.58 2.63
N PRO A 90 -6.43 -1.38 1.92
CA PRO A 90 -7.04 -2.48 1.18
C PRO A 90 -6.13 -2.97 0.03
N GLY A 91 -5.37 -2.09 -0.63
CA GLY A 91 -4.43 -2.46 -1.68
C GLY A 91 -3.30 -3.34 -1.13
N ARG A 92 -2.69 -2.93 -0.01
CA ARG A 92 -1.63 -3.69 0.66
C ARG A 92 -2.14 -5.01 1.21
N ALA A 93 -3.32 -5.04 1.82
CA ALA A 93 -3.93 -6.29 2.30
C ALA A 93 -4.17 -7.28 1.16
N ALA A 94 -4.53 -6.81 -0.03
CA ALA A 94 -4.70 -7.65 -1.21
C ALA A 94 -3.41 -8.41 -1.57
N PHE A 95 -2.23 -7.76 -1.54
CA PHE A 95 -0.95 -8.43 -1.85
C PHE A 95 -0.63 -9.55 -0.87
N PHE A 96 -0.93 -9.31 0.40
CA PHE A 96 -0.47 -10.16 1.49
C PHE A 96 -1.45 -11.25 1.90
N LEU A 97 -2.70 -11.18 1.44
CA LEU A 97 -3.75 -12.16 1.76
C LEU A 97 -4.37 -12.81 0.53
N GLY A 98 -4.19 -12.24 -0.67
CA GLY A 98 -4.85 -12.71 -1.89
C GLY A 98 -6.38 -12.62 -1.82
N ARG A 99 -6.91 -11.65 -1.06
CA ARG A 99 -8.33 -11.54 -0.71
C ARG A 99 -8.84 -10.12 -0.92
N TYR A 100 -10.04 -9.98 -1.47
CA TYR A 100 -10.71 -8.69 -1.63
C TYR A 100 -11.21 -8.11 -0.29
N PRO A 101 -11.41 -6.78 -0.21
CA PRO A 101 -11.91 -6.08 0.99
C PRO A 101 -13.14 -6.68 1.66
N LEU A 102 -14.11 -7.21 0.88
CA LEU A 102 -15.29 -7.88 1.40
C LEU A 102 -15.00 -9.08 2.31
N ARG A 103 -13.77 -9.62 2.26
CA ARG A 103 -13.30 -10.76 3.04
C ARG A 103 -12.37 -10.39 4.20
N THR A 104 -11.83 -9.16 4.19
CA THR A 104 -10.86 -8.67 5.19
C THR A 104 -11.46 -7.58 6.07
N ASN A 105 -12.57 -6.96 5.65
CA ASN A 105 -13.18 -5.78 6.27
C ASN A 105 -12.28 -4.54 6.31
N ILE A 106 -11.23 -4.51 5.48
CA ILE A 106 -10.36 -3.36 5.27
C ILE A 106 -10.84 -2.71 3.98
N TYR A 107 -11.57 -1.60 4.07
CA TYR A 107 -12.25 -0.96 2.93
C TYR A 107 -11.67 0.41 2.55
N GLN A 108 -10.93 1.05 3.46
CA GLN A 108 -10.20 2.31 3.28
C GLN A 108 -8.91 2.31 4.11
N ALA A 109 -8.11 3.38 4.03
CA ALA A 109 -6.94 3.58 4.88
C ALA A 109 -7.26 3.41 6.37
N ILE A 110 -6.47 2.58 7.06
CA ILE A 110 -6.65 2.29 8.49
C ILE A 110 -6.27 3.51 9.32
N GLY A 111 -7.23 4.02 10.09
CA GLY A 111 -7.08 5.16 10.98
C GLY A 111 -7.11 4.79 12.47
N PRO A 112 -6.79 5.74 13.35
CA PRO A 112 -6.69 5.52 14.81
C PRO A 112 -8.03 5.16 15.49
N LYS A 113 -9.15 5.33 14.78
CA LYS A 113 -10.50 5.00 15.27
C LYS A 113 -11.02 3.67 14.75
N ASP A 114 -10.34 3.07 13.78
CA ASP A 114 -10.78 1.82 13.18
C ASP A 114 -10.53 0.68 14.16
N LEU A 115 -11.51 -0.22 14.26
CA LEU A 115 -11.48 -1.37 15.15
C LEU A 115 -10.55 -2.46 14.62
N ALA A 116 -10.19 -3.42 15.48
CA ALA A 116 -9.37 -4.57 15.10
C ALA A 116 -9.94 -5.34 13.89
N ASN A 117 -11.27 -5.33 13.72
CA ASN A 117 -11.94 -6.02 12.62
C ASN A 117 -11.70 -5.35 11.25
N SER A 118 -11.18 -4.11 11.19
CA SER A 118 -10.72 -3.46 9.96
C SER A 118 -9.19 -3.43 9.86
N GLN A 119 -8.55 -4.42 10.46
CA GLN A 119 -7.10 -4.66 10.41
C GLN A 119 -6.87 -6.14 10.05
N ILE A 120 -5.68 -6.50 9.56
CA ILE A 120 -5.40 -7.92 9.27
C ILE A 120 -5.47 -8.75 10.55
N SER A 121 -6.21 -9.85 10.48
CA SER A 121 -6.39 -10.75 11.61
C SER A 121 -5.07 -11.47 11.94
N PRO A 122 -4.74 -11.68 13.23
CA PRO A 122 -3.62 -12.53 13.61
C PRO A 122 -3.81 -13.99 13.15
N TYR A 123 -5.04 -14.41 12.86
CA TYR A 123 -5.38 -15.74 12.37
C TYR A 123 -5.28 -15.88 10.84
N ASP A 124 -5.07 -14.79 10.10
CA ASP A 124 -4.85 -14.87 8.66
C ASP A 124 -3.47 -15.46 8.31
N THR A 125 -3.43 -16.21 7.21
CA THR A 125 -2.19 -16.69 6.59
C THR A 125 -1.67 -15.63 5.63
N THR A 126 -0.88 -14.70 6.14
CA THR A 126 -0.21 -13.66 5.34
C THR A 126 0.90 -14.25 4.47
N THR A 127 1.35 -13.54 3.43
CA THR A 127 2.49 -13.96 2.59
C THR A 127 3.72 -14.39 3.40
N PRO A 128 4.23 -13.66 4.41
CA PRO A 128 5.38 -14.13 5.18
C PRO A 128 5.09 -15.41 5.98
N LYS A 129 3.85 -15.61 6.48
CA LYS A 129 3.46 -16.88 7.14
C LYS A 129 3.41 -18.04 6.13
N LEU A 130 2.92 -17.79 4.92
CA LEU A 130 2.91 -18.76 3.82
C LEU A 130 4.34 -19.14 3.41
N LEU A 131 5.19 -18.15 3.13
CA LEU A 131 6.58 -18.35 2.67
C LEU A 131 7.46 -19.01 3.74
N LYS A 132 7.14 -18.86 5.03
CA LYS A 132 7.82 -19.60 6.12
C LYS A 132 7.71 -21.11 5.97
N GLN A 133 6.64 -21.64 5.37
CA GLN A 133 6.50 -23.07 5.08
C GLN A 133 7.57 -23.56 4.10
N ALA A 134 8.06 -22.67 3.23
CA ALA A 134 9.17 -22.89 2.30
C ALA A 134 10.50 -22.30 2.81
N HIS A 135 10.62 -22.09 4.12
CA HIS A 135 11.83 -21.67 4.83
C HIS A 135 12.37 -20.26 4.52
N TYR A 136 11.54 -19.38 3.95
CA TYR A 136 11.92 -17.99 3.72
C TYR A 136 12.13 -17.22 5.02
N GLU A 137 13.12 -16.33 5.01
CA GLU A 137 13.21 -15.21 5.97
C GLU A 137 12.51 -13.98 5.41
N ASN A 138 11.69 -13.31 6.21
CA ASN A 138 10.84 -12.23 5.72
C ASN A 138 11.14 -10.93 6.46
N ALA A 139 11.45 -9.87 5.71
CA ALA A 139 11.62 -8.53 6.25
C ALA A 139 10.77 -7.50 5.51
N MET A 140 10.38 -6.45 6.22
CA MET A 140 9.75 -5.27 5.63
C MET A 140 10.41 -3.98 6.10
N PHE A 141 10.60 -3.07 5.14
CA PHE A 141 11.24 -1.78 5.31
C PHE A 141 10.25 -0.69 4.85
N GLY A 142 9.96 0.30 5.69
CA GLY A 142 9.06 1.41 5.38
C GLY A 142 7.61 1.26 5.86
N LYS A 143 6.64 1.60 5.00
CA LYS A 143 5.21 1.70 5.37
C LYS A 143 4.56 0.32 5.54
N PHE A 144 3.92 0.08 6.69
CA PHE A 144 3.18 -1.16 6.94
C PHE A 144 1.70 -1.02 6.54
N HIS A 145 0.91 -0.25 7.31
CA HIS A 145 -0.49 0.09 7.05
C HIS A 145 -1.47 -1.09 6.88
N LEU A 146 -1.16 -2.24 7.47
CA LEU A 146 -2.00 -3.45 7.53
C LEU A 146 -2.75 -3.62 8.85
N ALA A 147 -2.27 -2.92 9.87
CA ALA A 147 -2.82 -2.81 11.21
C ALA A 147 -2.25 -1.52 11.84
N GLY A 148 -2.83 -1.07 12.94
CA GLY A 148 -2.33 0.04 13.75
C GLY A 148 -2.02 -0.44 15.16
N PRO A 149 -1.18 0.27 15.95
CA PRO A 149 -1.14 0.04 17.37
C PRO A 149 -2.48 0.36 18.05
N GLU A 150 -3.30 1.23 17.44
CA GLU A 150 -4.63 1.56 17.92
C GLU A 150 -5.60 0.40 17.73
N ASN A 151 -6.39 0.12 18.77
CA ASN A 151 -7.41 -0.93 18.78
C ASN A 151 -6.90 -2.31 18.35
N ASN A 152 -5.62 -2.62 18.60
CA ASN A 152 -5.02 -3.91 18.28
C ASN A 152 -4.23 -4.44 19.47
N GLU A 153 -4.52 -5.68 19.91
CA GLU A 153 -3.84 -6.32 21.04
C GLU A 153 -2.31 -6.35 20.86
N ALA A 154 -1.84 -6.52 19.62
CA ALA A 154 -0.42 -6.64 19.35
C ALA A 154 0.32 -5.29 19.28
N GLY A 155 -0.38 -4.15 19.27
CA GLY A 155 0.23 -2.83 19.24
C GLY A 155 1.24 -2.66 18.09
N ASN A 156 2.42 -2.12 18.41
CA ASN A 156 3.53 -2.01 17.46
C ASN A 156 4.18 -3.36 17.09
N ALA A 157 3.82 -4.46 17.75
CA ALA A 157 4.29 -5.81 17.42
C ALA A 157 3.50 -6.48 16.27
N THR A 158 2.52 -5.79 15.68
CA THR A 158 1.68 -6.34 14.60
C THR A 158 2.46 -6.93 13.42
N PRO A 159 3.57 -6.35 12.90
CA PRO A 159 4.33 -6.99 11.83
C PRO A 159 4.87 -8.37 12.22
N LYS A 160 5.33 -8.54 13.47
CA LYS A 160 5.79 -9.84 14.00
C LYS A 160 4.66 -10.86 14.04
N VAL A 161 3.50 -10.47 14.59
CA VAL A 161 2.31 -11.34 14.69
C VAL A 161 1.82 -11.74 13.30
N LEU A 162 1.96 -10.85 12.33
CA LEU A 162 1.64 -11.11 10.93
C LEU A 162 2.76 -11.81 10.16
N GLY A 163 3.86 -12.21 10.80
CA GLY A 163 4.82 -13.17 10.24
C GLY A 163 6.16 -12.59 9.78
N TRP A 164 6.36 -11.27 9.79
CA TRP A 164 7.66 -10.68 9.47
C TRP A 164 8.68 -10.99 10.57
N ASP A 165 9.84 -11.51 10.17
CA ASP A 165 10.96 -11.84 11.07
C ASP A 165 11.76 -10.58 11.45
N TYR A 166 11.77 -9.59 10.56
CA TYR A 166 12.39 -8.29 10.76
C TYR A 166 11.50 -7.17 10.23
N PHE A 167 11.41 -6.06 10.96
CA PHE A 167 10.69 -4.86 10.53
C PHE A 167 11.52 -3.60 10.82
N TYR A 168 11.55 -2.68 9.88
CA TYR A 168 12.19 -1.37 10.05
C TYR A 168 11.35 -0.31 9.34
N GLY A 169 10.47 0.36 10.07
CA GLY A 169 9.40 1.14 9.43
C GLY A 169 8.52 1.86 10.44
N TRP A 170 7.26 2.08 10.12
CA TRP A 170 6.23 2.44 11.10
C TRP A 170 4.96 1.67 10.78
N VAL A 171 4.23 1.33 11.83
CA VAL A 171 3.04 0.47 11.74
C VAL A 171 1.87 1.22 11.12
N GLY A 172 1.71 2.51 11.46
CA GLY A 172 0.69 3.39 10.91
C GLY A 172 0.83 3.66 9.41
N GLY A 173 -0.14 4.39 8.86
CA GLY A 173 -0.26 4.56 7.41
C GLY A 173 0.49 5.71 6.77
N LEU A 174 0.85 6.72 7.55
CA LEU A 174 1.21 8.03 7.01
C LEU A 174 2.40 8.59 7.79
N PRO A 175 3.35 9.27 7.11
CA PRO A 175 4.31 10.11 7.82
C PRO A 175 3.57 11.23 8.58
N GLY A 176 4.25 11.85 9.53
CA GLY A 176 3.75 13.05 10.19
C GLY A 176 3.58 14.22 9.20
N SER A 177 2.76 15.21 9.55
CA SER A 177 2.67 16.43 8.75
C SER A 177 4.00 17.21 8.74
N ILE A 178 4.17 18.08 7.76
CA ILE A 178 5.34 18.96 7.67
C ILE A 178 5.34 19.95 8.85
N ASP A 179 6.48 20.05 9.54
CA ASP A 179 6.66 21.04 10.60
C ASP A 179 6.98 22.41 10.03
N THR A 180 5.93 23.22 9.84
CA THR A 180 6.07 24.57 9.27
C THR A 180 6.81 25.59 10.16
N THR A 181 7.25 25.19 11.35
CA THR A 181 8.16 25.98 12.20
C THR A 181 9.64 25.73 11.91
N ALA A 182 9.97 24.71 11.10
CA ALA A 182 11.33 24.22 10.85
C ALA A 182 12.09 23.86 12.14
N GLY A 183 11.49 23.07 13.03
CA GLY A 183 12.08 22.63 14.28
C GLY A 183 12.01 23.67 15.40
N GLY A 184 11.02 24.57 15.39
CA GLY A 184 10.87 25.65 16.36
C GLY A 184 11.73 26.90 16.07
N VAL A 185 12.24 27.02 14.85
CA VAL A 185 13.05 28.16 14.39
C VAL A 185 12.19 29.41 14.16
N ALA A 186 10.94 29.22 13.71
CA ALA A 186 10.01 30.31 13.44
C ALA A 186 8.58 29.97 13.91
N ALA A 187 7.65 30.92 13.75
CA ALA A 187 6.23 30.67 14.00
C ALA A 187 5.66 29.64 13.00
N ALA A 188 4.58 28.94 13.39
CA ALA A 188 3.91 28.01 12.50
C ALA A 188 3.42 28.71 11.23
N GLY A 189 3.52 28.03 10.08
CA GLY A 189 3.21 28.58 8.76
C GLY A 189 4.34 29.38 8.09
N THR A 190 5.52 29.50 8.72
CA THR A 190 6.63 30.29 8.13
C THR A 190 7.40 29.51 7.05
N HIS A 191 7.57 28.20 7.24
CA HIS A 191 8.40 27.34 6.38
C HIS A 191 7.59 26.16 5.85
N MET A 192 6.82 26.37 4.77
CA MET A 192 5.82 25.42 4.28
C MET A 192 6.36 24.05 3.86
N CYS A 193 7.66 23.94 3.57
CA CYS A 193 8.34 22.67 3.25
C CYS A 193 9.07 22.02 4.45
N GLY A 194 8.99 22.62 5.64
CA GLY A 194 9.56 22.05 6.86
C GLY A 194 11.03 22.40 7.12
N PHE A 195 11.62 23.27 6.30
CA PHE A 195 12.99 23.74 6.46
C PHE A 195 13.11 25.22 6.06
N VAL A 196 14.16 25.87 6.54
CA VAL A 196 14.49 27.24 6.13
C VAL A 196 14.99 27.23 4.68
N ALA A 197 14.21 27.83 3.78
CA ALA A 197 14.54 27.93 2.36
C ALA A 197 15.82 28.74 2.11
N GLY A 198 16.31 28.71 0.87
CA GLY A 198 17.50 29.48 0.47
C GLY A 198 17.24 30.98 0.37
N PRO A 199 18.29 31.79 0.16
CA PRO A 199 18.23 33.25 0.22
C PRO A 199 17.31 33.94 -0.78
N SER A 200 16.81 33.27 -1.84
CA SER A 200 15.77 33.85 -2.72
C SER A 200 14.42 34.01 -2.01
N ALA A 201 14.12 33.13 -1.05
CA ALA A 201 12.87 33.13 -0.31
C ALA A 201 12.86 34.24 0.76
N ALA A 202 11.69 34.85 0.97
CA ALA A 202 11.52 35.96 1.91
C ALA A 202 11.96 35.63 3.35
N THR A 203 11.77 34.38 3.78
CA THR A 203 12.13 33.87 5.12
C THR A 203 13.40 33.01 5.09
N GLY A 204 14.09 32.96 3.96
CA GLY A 204 15.24 32.08 3.74
C GLY A 204 16.58 32.63 4.22
N ALA A 205 17.62 31.80 4.13
CA ALA A 205 18.98 32.18 4.51
C ALA A 205 20.05 31.43 3.72
N LYS A 206 21.15 32.13 3.43
CA LYS A 206 22.32 31.56 2.75
C LYS A 206 23.14 30.63 3.65
N ALA A 207 23.31 31.00 4.91
CA ALA A 207 24.19 30.32 5.85
C ALA A 207 23.67 30.44 7.28
N GLY A 208 24.11 29.53 8.15
CA GLY A 208 23.69 29.44 9.54
C GLY A 208 24.35 28.29 10.30
N ALA A 209 23.78 27.97 11.45
CA ALA A 209 24.25 26.91 12.34
C ALA A 209 23.26 25.73 12.30
N CYS A 210 23.76 24.53 12.03
CA CYS A 210 22.98 23.29 12.07
C CYS A 210 23.22 22.58 13.40
N TYR A 211 22.18 22.49 14.22
CA TYR A 211 22.24 21.83 15.52
C TYR A 211 21.70 20.41 15.44
N GLN A 212 22.38 19.48 16.08
CA GLN A 212 21.96 18.08 16.20
C GLN A 212 21.33 17.82 17.57
N ALA A 213 20.51 16.78 17.68
CA ALA A 213 19.82 16.44 18.93
C ALA A 213 20.78 16.12 20.09
N ASN A 214 22.00 15.65 19.79
CA ASN A 214 23.06 15.40 20.77
C ASN A 214 23.81 16.67 21.22
N GLY A 215 23.38 17.86 20.76
CA GLY A 215 23.99 19.15 21.10
C GLY A 215 25.20 19.54 20.24
N SER A 216 25.66 18.68 19.32
CA SER A 216 26.70 19.06 18.36
C SER A 216 26.17 20.08 17.35
N CYS A 217 27.08 20.87 16.78
CA CYS A 217 26.74 21.91 15.82
C CYS A 217 27.79 22.03 14.72
N SER A 218 27.33 22.27 13.49
CA SER A 218 28.17 22.61 12.34
C SER A 218 27.69 23.90 11.67
N ALA A 219 28.63 24.69 11.11
CA ALA A 219 28.27 25.80 10.24
C ALA A 219 27.94 25.25 8.85
N ILE A 220 26.79 25.64 8.29
CA ILE A 220 26.34 25.21 6.96
C ILE A 220 26.05 26.45 6.11
N SER A 221 26.40 26.39 4.83
CA SER A 221 26.09 27.42 3.86
C SER A 221 25.76 26.78 2.51
N SER A 222 24.75 27.32 1.83
CA SER A 222 24.54 27.11 0.40
C SER A 222 25.23 28.27 -0.33
N LEU A 223 26.28 27.96 -1.08
CA LEU A 223 27.14 28.91 -1.78
C LEU A 223 26.69 29.11 -3.23
N THR A 224 26.03 28.12 -3.81
CA THR A 224 25.55 28.16 -5.21
C THR A 224 24.08 27.75 -5.30
N HIS A 225 23.41 28.22 -6.36
CA HIS A 225 22.02 27.85 -6.67
C HIS A 225 21.83 26.36 -7.04
N ASN A 226 22.93 25.64 -7.25
CA ASN A 226 22.92 24.21 -7.58
C ASN A 226 23.09 23.32 -6.34
N GLU A 227 23.17 23.91 -5.15
CA GLU A 227 23.19 23.19 -3.88
C GLU A 227 21.78 23.23 -3.26
N ASP A 228 21.45 22.20 -2.47
CA ASP A 228 20.27 22.27 -1.61
C ASP A 228 20.34 23.50 -0.70
N ALA A 229 19.18 24.07 -0.35
CA ALA A 229 19.11 25.12 0.67
C ALA A 229 19.83 24.66 1.95
N ALA A 230 20.54 25.56 2.63
CA ALA A 230 21.28 25.23 3.85
C ALA A 230 20.37 24.61 4.94
N GLY A 231 19.10 25.01 5.00
CA GLY A 231 18.10 24.41 5.87
C GLY A 231 17.78 22.95 5.50
N LEU A 232 17.66 22.65 4.21
CA LEU A 232 17.44 21.28 3.72
C LEU A 232 18.66 20.40 3.94
N GLN A 233 19.87 20.90 3.68
CA GLN A 233 21.12 20.18 3.97
C GLN A 233 21.20 19.78 5.46
N CYS A 234 20.86 20.71 6.36
CA CYS A 234 20.84 20.44 7.78
C CYS A 234 19.76 19.42 8.15
N LEU A 235 18.55 19.55 7.61
CA LEU A 235 17.44 18.64 7.85
C LEU A 235 17.76 17.21 7.36
N ASP A 236 18.37 17.07 6.18
CA ASP A 236 18.80 15.78 5.63
C ASP A 236 19.90 15.13 6.49
N SER A 237 20.75 15.94 7.14
CA SER A 237 21.71 15.46 8.15
C SER A 237 21.11 15.16 9.52
N GLY A 238 19.78 15.28 9.67
CA GLY A 238 19.04 15.05 10.91
C GLY A 238 18.99 16.22 11.90
N GLY A 239 19.53 17.38 11.52
CA GLY A 239 19.63 18.57 12.38
C GLY A 239 18.47 19.57 12.24
N ILE A 240 18.57 20.66 13.00
CA ILE A 240 17.71 21.84 12.91
C ILE A 240 18.57 23.06 12.58
N PHE A 241 18.25 23.75 11.49
CA PHE A 241 19.02 24.88 10.98
C PHE A 241 18.57 26.22 11.54
N VAL A 242 19.49 26.94 12.17
CA VAL A 242 19.26 28.30 12.68
C VAL A 242 19.89 29.30 11.70
N PRO A 243 19.08 30.09 10.99
CA PRO A 243 19.57 30.99 9.95
C PRO A 243 20.45 32.09 10.52
N LYS A 244 21.54 32.41 9.83
CA LYS A 244 22.47 33.52 10.15
C LYS A 244 23.15 33.40 11.53
N ALA A 245 23.06 32.24 12.18
CA ALA A 245 23.73 31.97 13.45
C ALA A 245 25.11 31.33 13.25
N THR A 246 25.95 31.47 14.28
CA THR A 246 27.19 30.69 14.44
C THR A 246 26.98 29.61 15.51
N CYS A 247 27.72 28.51 15.43
CA CYS A 247 27.63 27.46 16.43
C CYS A 247 27.95 27.96 17.83
N GLY A 248 27.12 27.56 18.79
CA GLY A 248 27.24 27.90 20.20
C GLY A 248 26.27 27.05 21.02
N THR A 249 25.69 27.61 22.07
CA THR A 249 24.60 26.96 22.80
C THR A 249 23.34 26.90 21.91
N PRO A 250 22.73 25.71 21.69
CA PRO A 250 21.50 25.60 20.93
C PRO A 250 20.40 26.51 21.51
N PRO A 251 19.67 27.27 20.67
CA PRO A 251 18.53 28.05 21.14
C PRO A 251 17.51 27.17 21.87
N ALA A 252 16.98 27.65 22.99
CA ALA A 252 15.98 26.91 23.77
C ALA A 252 14.66 26.66 23.03
N SER A 253 14.43 27.37 21.91
CA SER A 253 13.26 27.18 21.05
C SER A 253 13.35 25.95 20.14
N LEU A 254 14.53 25.34 19.97
CA LEU A 254 14.69 24.20 19.07
C LEU A 254 14.00 22.95 19.66
N VAL A 255 13.17 22.30 18.85
CA VAL A 255 12.39 21.12 19.26
C VAL A 255 12.77 19.92 18.40
N PHE A 256 13.69 19.09 18.91
CA PHE A 256 14.13 17.87 18.21
C PHE A 256 13.11 16.73 18.26
N ASN A 257 12.20 16.71 19.24
CA ASN A 257 11.21 15.66 19.39
C ASN A 257 9.89 15.96 18.65
N ARG A 258 9.97 16.62 17.49
CA ARG A 258 8.85 16.97 16.64
C ARG A 258 9.01 16.32 15.27
N GLU A 259 7.93 15.72 14.76
CA GLU A 259 7.86 15.15 13.42
C GLU A 259 7.94 16.22 12.33
N ASN A 260 8.45 15.85 11.15
CA ASN A 260 8.59 16.74 10.01
C ASN A 260 8.59 15.93 8.71
N GLY A 261 7.41 15.47 8.29
CA GLY A 261 7.23 14.74 7.05
C GLY A 261 8.16 13.53 6.91
N TYR A 262 8.91 13.51 5.81
CA TYR A 262 9.83 12.46 5.42
C TYR A 262 11.23 12.59 6.03
N TYR A 263 11.49 13.59 6.86
CA TYR A 263 12.81 13.76 7.48
C TYR A 263 12.84 13.42 8.96
N VAL A 264 11.69 13.48 9.62
CA VAL A 264 11.57 13.11 11.03
C VAL A 264 10.22 12.44 11.21
N SER A 265 10.22 11.12 11.36
CA SER A 265 8.99 10.33 11.45
C SER A 265 9.16 9.22 12.49
N PRO A 266 8.06 8.66 13.01
CA PRO A 266 8.12 7.45 13.83
C PRO A 266 8.93 6.36 13.15
N LEU A 267 9.70 5.63 13.95
CA LEU A 267 10.46 4.47 13.52
C LEU A 267 10.30 3.37 14.57
N VAL A 268 9.80 2.22 14.12
CA VAL A 268 9.67 0.98 14.87
C VAL A 268 10.63 -0.02 14.24
N ILE A 269 11.46 -0.64 15.08
CA ILE A 269 12.36 -1.71 14.70
C ILE A 269 11.90 -2.98 15.41
N ILE A 270 11.68 -4.06 14.65
CA ILE A 270 11.41 -5.37 15.20
C ILE A 270 12.53 -6.31 14.78
N LYS A 271 13.20 -6.90 15.75
CA LYS A 271 14.30 -7.84 15.53
C LYS A 271 14.32 -8.87 16.66
N ASP A 272 14.52 -10.13 16.32
CA ASP A 272 14.64 -11.24 17.29
C ASP A 272 13.46 -11.32 18.27
N GLY A 273 12.31 -10.79 17.87
CA GLY A 273 11.08 -10.75 18.64
C GLY A 273 10.89 -9.54 19.54
N ASP A 274 11.87 -8.65 19.65
CA ASP A 274 11.80 -7.41 20.42
C ASP A 274 11.27 -6.25 19.56
N VAL A 275 10.50 -5.36 20.19
CA VAL A 275 9.96 -4.14 19.56
C VAL A 275 10.66 -2.92 20.16
N GLU A 276 11.35 -2.16 19.32
CA GLU A 276 11.98 -0.89 19.67
C GLU A 276 11.21 0.25 19.01
N GLU A 277 10.67 1.15 19.82
CA GLU A 277 10.18 2.46 19.36
C GLU A 277 11.32 3.47 19.45
N VAL A 278 11.87 3.84 18.30
CA VAL A 278 13.03 4.72 18.22
C VAL A 278 12.59 6.16 18.50
N PRO A 279 13.15 6.85 19.51
CA PRO A 279 12.82 8.24 19.79
C PRO A 279 13.14 9.14 18.60
N LEU A 280 12.33 10.17 18.35
CA LEU A 280 12.59 11.08 17.22
C LEU A 280 13.94 11.79 17.34
N THR A 281 14.48 11.97 18.55
CA THR A 281 15.81 12.57 18.76
C THR A 281 16.97 11.65 18.35
N ASP A 282 16.73 10.36 18.12
CA ASP A 282 17.73 9.40 17.67
C ASP A 282 18.06 9.64 16.18
N PRO A 283 19.34 9.67 15.77
CA PRO A 283 19.72 9.84 14.37
C PRO A 283 19.07 8.86 13.40
N ARG A 284 18.72 7.64 13.82
CA ARG A 284 18.05 6.64 12.97
C ARG A 284 16.64 7.07 12.54
N ALA A 285 15.99 7.94 13.32
CA ALA A 285 14.67 8.49 13.00
C ALA A 285 14.75 9.84 12.25
N ARG A 286 15.95 10.26 11.82
CA ARG A 286 16.19 11.58 11.23
C ARG A 286 16.99 11.50 9.92
N GLY A 287 16.52 12.19 8.90
CA GLY A 287 17.07 12.15 7.53
C GLY A 287 16.01 11.68 6.52
N TYR A 288 16.28 11.84 5.23
CA TYR A 288 15.28 11.53 4.21
C TYR A 288 14.86 10.05 4.22
N ARG A 289 13.55 9.82 4.35
CA ARG A 289 13.00 8.49 4.67
C ARG A 289 13.33 7.41 3.66
N THR A 290 13.27 7.71 2.37
CA THR A 290 13.60 6.75 1.30
C THR A 290 15.02 6.20 1.45
N ARG A 291 15.97 7.04 1.90
CA ARG A 291 17.35 6.61 2.15
C ARG A 291 17.44 5.68 3.36
N ILE A 292 16.77 6.05 4.45
CA ILE A 292 16.71 5.25 5.69
C ILE A 292 16.12 3.85 5.42
N GLU A 293 15.02 3.78 4.66
CA GLU A 293 14.38 2.52 4.26
C GLU A 293 15.33 1.67 3.41
N THR A 294 16.06 2.30 2.50
CA THR A 294 17.02 1.65 1.60
C THR A 294 18.25 1.13 2.34
N ASP A 295 18.81 1.92 3.25
CA ASP A 295 19.97 1.52 4.07
C ASP A 295 19.63 0.28 4.91
N ALA A 296 18.48 0.28 5.58
CA ALA A 296 18.04 -0.86 6.36
C ALA A 296 17.83 -2.12 5.50
N ALA A 297 17.30 -1.97 4.29
CA ALA A 297 17.14 -3.07 3.34
C ALA A 297 18.49 -3.63 2.85
N ILE A 298 19.43 -2.75 2.47
CA ILE A 298 20.79 -3.13 2.06
C ILE A 298 21.49 -3.92 3.17
N ASP A 299 21.48 -3.39 4.39
CA ASP A 299 22.13 -4.01 5.55
C ASP A 299 21.54 -5.40 5.84
N TRP A 300 20.21 -5.52 5.82
CA TRP A 300 19.54 -6.78 6.08
C TRP A 300 19.82 -7.82 4.98
N ILE A 301 19.70 -7.45 3.70
CA ILE A 301 19.96 -8.35 2.56
C ILE A 301 21.41 -8.86 2.59
N LYS A 302 22.38 -7.98 2.82
CA LYS A 302 23.81 -8.37 2.88
C LYS A 302 24.14 -9.27 4.07
N SER A 303 23.31 -9.26 5.11
CA SER A 303 23.45 -10.15 6.27
C SER A 303 22.82 -11.53 6.07
N ARG A 304 22.08 -11.76 4.97
CA ARG A 304 21.41 -13.05 4.72
C ARG A 304 22.43 -14.13 4.33
N ALA A 305 22.17 -15.35 4.77
CA ALA A 305 22.93 -16.51 4.32
C ALA A 305 22.58 -16.84 2.86
N ALA A 306 23.58 -17.28 2.08
CA ALA A 306 23.39 -17.55 0.66
C ALA A 306 22.54 -18.80 0.36
N ASP A 307 22.37 -19.69 1.35
CA ASP A 307 21.68 -20.97 1.24
C ASP A 307 20.22 -20.93 1.73
N LYS A 308 19.74 -19.76 2.17
CA LYS A 308 18.38 -19.57 2.68
C LYS A 308 17.64 -18.52 1.85
N PRO A 309 16.45 -18.84 1.31
CA PRO A 309 15.67 -17.87 0.55
C PRO A 309 15.16 -16.76 1.48
N TRP A 310 15.02 -15.56 0.93
CA TRP A 310 14.48 -14.43 1.67
C TRP A 310 13.46 -13.63 0.84
N MET A 311 12.53 -12.99 1.54
CA MET A 311 11.67 -11.94 1.00
C MET A 311 12.00 -10.61 1.69
N ALA A 312 12.47 -9.64 0.92
CA ALA A 312 12.63 -8.26 1.35
C ALA A 312 11.50 -7.43 0.74
N THR A 313 10.56 -6.98 1.57
CA THR A 313 9.53 -6.02 1.15
C THR A 313 10.04 -4.60 1.41
N VAL A 314 10.46 -3.91 0.35
CA VAL A 314 10.80 -2.48 0.40
C VAL A 314 9.55 -1.69 0.07
N SER A 315 8.87 -1.28 1.13
CA SER A 315 7.59 -0.59 1.10
C SER A 315 7.82 0.91 1.22
N TYR A 316 8.28 1.52 0.12
CA TYR A 316 8.59 2.94 0.10
C TYR A 316 7.37 3.77 0.47
N SER A 317 7.57 4.76 1.33
CA SER A 317 6.52 5.74 1.68
C SER A 317 6.51 6.97 0.80
N ALA A 318 7.61 7.25 0.11
CA ALA A 318 7.73 8.42 -0.74
C ALA A 318 6.66 8.43 -1.85
N ALA A 319 6.39 9.63 -2.34
CA ALA A 319 5.34 10.01 -3.28
C ALA A 319 3.91 10.14 -2.68
N HIS A 320 3.66 9.68 -1.45
CA HIS A 320 2.45 10.03 -0.69
C HIS A 320 2.52 11.47 -0.13
N THR A 321 1.39 12.08 0.20
CA THR A 321 1.34 13.34 0.97
C THR A 321 1.80 13.15 2.44
N PRO A 322 2.30 14.20 3.11
CA PRO A 322 2.51 15.56 2.62
C PRO A 322 3.68 15.62 1.64
N TRP A 323 3.54 16.32 0.52
CA TRP A 323 4.65 16.42 -0.42
C TRP A 323 5.79 17.25 0.15
N GLN A 324 6.98 16.66 0.22
CA GLN A 324 8.16 17.31 0.77
C GLN A 324 9.34 17.10 -0.16
N GLN A 325 10.11 18.17 -0.35
CA GLN A 325 11.23 18.15 -1.28
C GLN A 325 12.29 17.12 -0.86
N PRO A 326 12.68 16.19 -1.75
CA PRO A 326 13.82 15.30 -1.52
C PRO A 326 15.17 16.03 -1.63
N PRO A 327 16.27 15.45 -1.13
CA PRO A 327 17.62 15.96 -1.32
C PRO A 327 18.02 15.96 -2.80
N ARG A 328 18.71 17.01 -3.26
CA ARG A 328 19.11 17.14 -4.67
C ARG A 328 20.03 16.03 -5.16
N SER A 329 20.82 15.44 -4.27
CA SER A 329 21.72 14.33 -4.59
C SER A 329 21.01 13.09 -5.12
N LEU A 330 19.69 12.99 -4.97
CA LEU A 330 18.89 11.85 -5.43
C LEU A 330 18.33 12.01 -6.85
N PHE A 331 18.68 13.09 -7.56
CA PHE A 331 18.25 13.32 -8.93
C PHE A 331 19.39 13.10 -9.92
N SER A 332 19.12 12.32 -10.97
CA SER A 332 20.07 12.04 -12.07
C SER A 332 19.59 12.55 -13.43
N GLY A 333 18.39 13.14 -13.49
CA GLY A 333 17.69 13.59 -14.70
C GLY A 333 17.75 15.10 -14.95
N GLN A 334 16.66 15.67 -15.50
CA GLN A 334 16.57 17.13 -15.64
C GLN A 334 16.67 17.79 -14.26
N GLU A 335 17.59 18.74 -14.13
CA GLU A 335 17.82 19.46 -12.89
C GLU A 335 16.49 20.01 -12.35
N PRO A 336 16.11 19.68 -11.11
CA PRO A 336 14.89 20.21 -10.53
C PRO A 336 14.98 21.75 -10.51
N PRO A 337 13.85 22.45 -10.73
CA PRO A 337 13.75 23.87 -10.43
C PRO A 337 14.35 24.19 -9.06
N ASN A 338 14.93 25.38 -8.93
CA ASN A 338 15.60 25.87 -7.73
C ASN A 338 14.92 25.40 -6.43
N SER A 339 15.67 24.72 -5.57
CA SER A 339 15.17 24.21 -4.27
C SER A 339 14.58 25.30 -3.36
N GLU A 340 14.89 26.56 -3.66
CA GLU A 340 14.53 27.71 -2.83
C GLU A 340 13.12 28.27 -3.12
N ASP A 341 12.49 27.90 -4.24
CA ASP A 341 11.23 28.49 -4.71
C ASP A 341 10.02 27.53 -4.61
N TRP A 342 10.19 26.37 -3.97
CA TRP A 342 9.11 25.38 -3.81
C TRP A 342 8.15 25.73 -2.66
N ASP A 343 6.86 25.67 -2.96
CA ASP A 343 5.78 25.67 -1.97
C ASP A 343 5.14 24.28 -1.92
N CYS A 344 5.43 23.56 -0.83
CA CYS A 344 4.94 22.20 -0.57
C CYS A 344 3.43 22.11 -0.32
N THR A 345 2.73 23.24 -0.26
CA THR A 345 1.26 23.30 -0.15
C THR A 345 0.57 23.78 -1.41
N ASN A 346 1.32 24.15 -2.44
CA ASN A 346 0.76 24.58 -3.71
C ASN A 346 0.36 23.37 -4.58
N PRO A 347 -0.90 23.24 -5.01
CA PRO A 347 -1.35 22.07 -5.77
C PRO A 347 -0.69 21.92 -7.15
N ILE A 348 -0.24 23.02 -7.78
CA ILE A 348 0.43 22.99 -9.09
C ILE A 348 1.88 22.52 -8.93
N LEU A 349 2.61 23.15 -7.99
CA LEU A 349 4.00 22.78 -7.72
C LEU A 349 4.11 21.40 -7.09
N GLY A 350 3.12 20.97 -6.32
CA GLY A 350 3.10 19.68 -5.67
C GLY A 350 3.22 18.47 -6.62
N ARG A 351 2.74 18.59 -7.87
CA ARG A 351 3.01 17.59 -8.93
C ARG A 351 4.49 17.44 -9.25
N GLY A 352 5.22 18.55 -9.28
CA GLY A 352 6.66 18.57 -9.49
C GLY A 352 7.41 17.97 -8.30
N ILE A 353 6.96 18.24 -7.08
CA ILE A 353 7.53 17.63 -5.87
C ILE A 353 7.24 16.11 -5.84
N GLN A 354 6.03 15.67 -6.18
CA GLN A 354 5.71 14.25 -6.26
C GLN A 354 6.56 13.54 -7.32
N ASN A 355 6.80 14.16 -8.49
CA ASN A 355 7.75 13.63 -9.47
C ASN A 355 9.13 13.45 -8.84
N GLN A 356 9.66 14.47 -8.17
CA GLN A 356 10.96 14.40 -7.49
C GLN A 356 10.98 13.29 -6.43
N MET A 357 9.95 13.15 -5.61
CA MET A 357 9.88 12.07 -4.63
C MET A 357 9.91 10.68 -5.29
N THR A 358 9.26 10.54 -6.44
CA THR A 358 9.26 9.31 -7.24
C THR A 358 10.64 9.05 -7.89
N GLU A 359 11.32 10.09 -8.36
CA GLU A 359 12.70 9.99 -8.90
C GLU A 359 13.71 9.64 -7.80
N ALA A 360 13.57 10.23 -6.61
CA ALA A 360 14.41 9.90 -5.47
C ALA A 360 14.26 8.43 -5.05
N MET A 361 13.03 7.91 -5.10
CA MET A 361 12.75 6.49 -4.92
C MET A 361 13.42 5.62 -5.99
N ASP A 362 13.40 6.00 -7.27
CA ASP A 362 14.10 5.28 -8.34
C ASP A 362 15.63 5.26 -8.14
N THR A 363 16.22 6.40 -7.75
CA THR A 363 17.65 6.50 -7.47
C THR A 363 18.06 5.58 -6.31
N GLU A 364 17.33 5.61 -5.20
CA GLU A 364 17.59 4.76 -4.05
C GLU A 364 17.31 3.27 -4.35
N PHE A 365 16.29 2.96 -5.14
CA PHE A 365 16.08 1.61 -5.67
C PHE A 365 17.27 1.14 -6.51
N GLY A 366 17.80 1.99 -7.39
CA GLY A 366 19.02 1.68 -8.13
C GLY A 366 20.23 1.44 -7.22
N ARG A 367 20.37 2.21 -6.13
CA ARG A 367 21.42 2.02 -5.12
C ARG A 367 21.25 0.70 -4.38
N LEU A 368 20.04 0.36 -3.95
CA LEU A 368 19.68 -0.92 -3.34
C LEU A 368 20.19 -2.09 -4.19
N LEU A 369 19.85 -2.10 -5.48
CA LEU A 369 20.25 -3.19 -6.38
C LEU A 369 21.77 -3.28 -6.52
N VAL A 370 22.47 -2.15 -6.63
CA VAL A 370 23.93 -2.14 -6.80
C VAL A 370 24.66 -2.56 -5.51
N GLU A 371 24.27 -2.02 -4.36
CA GLU A 371 24.95 -2.29 -3.09
C GLU A 371 24.70 -3.69 -2.53
N THR A 372 23.57 -4.31 -2.90
CA THR A 372 23.26 -5.71 -2.60
C THR A 372 23.86 -6.69 -3.61
N GLY A 373 24.47 -6.20 -4.69
CA GLY A 373 25.06 -7.02 -5.74
C GLY A 373 24.06 -7.63 -6.72
N LEU A 374 22.79 -7.20 -6.69
CA LEU A 374 21.76 -7.62 -7.64
C LEU A 374 21.93 -6.98 -9.03
N ALA A 375 22.59 -5.83 -9.09
CA ALA A 375 22.91 -5.13 -10.33
C ALA A 375 24.30 -4.48 -10.25
N SER A 376 24.75 -3.93 -11.36
CA SER A 376 25.98 -3.11 -11.44
C SER A 376 25.70 -1.81 -12.20
N ARG A 377 26.69 -0.91 -12.26
CA ARG A 377 26.63 0.30 -13.08
C ARG A 377 27.53 0.14 -14.29
N ASN A 378 27.03 0.48 -15.47
CA ASN A 378 27.82 0.63 -16.68
C ASN A 378 28.74 1.87 -16.57
N GLN A 379 29.69 2.01 -17.50
CA GLN A 379 30.59 3.17 -17.55
C GLN A 379 29.85 4.52 -17.69
N ASP A 380 28.66 4.51 -18.28
CA ASP A 380 27.80 5.69 -18.45
C ASP A 380 26.86 5.95 -17.26
N GLY A 381 26.95 5.14 -16.20
CA GLY A 381 26.10 5.23 -15.01
C GLY A 381 24.73 4.55 -15.13
N SER A 382 24.37 4.02 -16.31
CA SER A 382 23.14 3.25 -16.46
C SER A 382 23.17 1.95 -15.62
N LEU A 383 22.00 1.52 -15.16
CA LEU A 383 21.87 0.27 -14.40
C LEU A 383 22.07 -0.92 -15.34
N ASN A 384 23.05 -1.77 -15.02
CA ASN A 384 23.25 -3.06 -15.65
C ASN A 384 22.66 -4.15 -14.77
N TYR A 385 21.46 -4.60 -15.12
CA TYR A 385 20.71 -5.64 -14.41
C TYR A 385 20.50 -6.84 -15.31
N ASP A 386 21.00 -8.00 -14.89
CA ASP A 386 20.75 -9.30 -15.53
C ASP A 386 20.04 -10.22 -14.53
N PRO A 387 18.73 -10.47 -14.68
CA PRO A 387 17.97 -11.29 -13.75
C PRO A 387 18.44 -12.75 -13.73
N LYS A 388 19.19 -13.23 -14.74
CA LYS A 388 19.76 -14.59 -14.75
C LYS A 388 21.07 -14.69 -13.98
N ALA A 389 21.75 -13.56 -13.75
CA ALA A 389 22.96 -13.51 -12.95
C ALA A 389 22.67 -13.62 -11.44
N THR A 390 21.39 -13.46 -11.03
CA THR A 390 20.95 -13.49 -9.64
C THR A 390 19.80 -14.48 -9.46
N ASN A 391 19.75 -15.23 -8.37
CA ASN A 391 18.57 -16.03 -8.03
C ASN A 391 17.54 -15.18 -7.26
N THR A 392 17.15 -14.03 -7.83
CA THR A 392 16.24 -13.06 -7.18
C THR A 392 15.17 -12.61 -8.16
N VAL A 393 13.91 -12.68 -7.74
CA VAL A 393 12.77 -12.09 -8.43
C VAL A 393 12.49 -10.71 -7.84
N ILE A 394 12.40 -9.70 -8.71
CA ILE A 394 12.01 -8.34 -8.37
C ILE A 394 10.56 -8.12 -8.81
N VAL A 395 9.71 -7.71 -7.88
CA VAL A 395 8.33 -7.30 -8.13
C VAL A 395 8.19 -5.83 -7.77
N ILE A 396 7.72 -4.98 -8.68
CA ILE A 396 7.45 -3.55 -8.44
C ILE A 396 5.97 -3.31 -8.69
N VAL A 397 5.25 -2.75 -7.71
CA VAL A 397 3.81 -2.50 -7.82
C VAL A 397 3.41 -1.16 -7.17
N GLY A 398 2.41 -0.47 -7.71
CA GLY A 398 1.68 0.59 -7.01
C GLY A 398 0.64 0.01 -6.04
N ASP A 399 0.31 0.71 -4.95
CA ASP A 399 -0.70 0.23 -4.00
C ASP A 399 -2.14 0.64 -4.28
N ASN A 400 -2.29 1.78 -4.93
CA ASN A 400 -3.51 2.31 -5.49
C ASN A 400 -3.15 3.34 -6.57
N GLY A 401 -4.17 3.82 -7.28
CA GLY A 401 -4.00 4.92 -8.23
C GLY A 401 -3.48 6.20 -7.57
N SER A 402 -2.97 7.12 -8.39
CA SER A 402 -2.38 8.38 -7.92
C SER A 402 -3.39 9.23 -7.14
N LEU A 403 -2.92 10.01 -6.16
CA LEU A 403 -3.75 11.04 -5.53
C LEU A 403 -4.21 12.06 -6.59
N GLY A 404 -5.48 12.51 -6.53
CA GLY A 404 -6.09 13.33 -7.58
C GLY A 404 -5.32 14.60 -7.98
N THR A 405 -4.58 15.21 -7.03
CA THR A 405 -3.72 16.37 -7.28
C THR A 405 -2.42 16.01 -8.02
N ALA A 406 -1.94 14.77 -7.92
CA ALA A 406 -0.78 14.22 -8.65
C ALA A 406 -1.13 13.65 -10.05
N VAL A 407 -2.41 13.41 -10.33
CA VAL A 407 -2.85 12.76 -11.58
C VAL A 407 -2.38 13.50 -12.84
N LYS A 408 -1.83 12.74 -13.79
CA LYS A 408 -1.39 13.21 -15.10
C LYS A 408 -2.46 13.03 -16.16
N ARG A 409 -2.64 14.04 -17.02
CA ARG A 409 -3.60 13.96 -18.14
C ARG A 409 -3.14 12.88 -19.16
N PRO A 410 -4.08 12.19 -19.83
CA PRO A 410 -5.53 12.41 -19.87
C PRO A 410 -6.33 11.75 -18.73
N PHE A 411 -5.68 11.18 -17.72
CA PHE A 411 -6.35 10.58 -16.57
C PHE A 411 -7.12 11.63 -15.74
N SER A 412 -8.10 11.16 -14.97
CA SER A 412 -9.08 12.00 -14.29
C SER A 412 -8.77 12.14 -12.80
N GLY A 413 -8.41 13.36 -12.36
CA GLY A 413 -8.10 13.65 -10.97
C GLY A 413 -9.28 13.52 -9.99
N SER A 414 -10.52 13.64 -10.47
CA SER A 414 -11.73 13.46 -9.64
C SER A 414 -12.17 12.01 -9.49
N GLN A 415 -11.57 11.11 -10.27
CA GLN A 415 -11.84 9.66 -10.30
C GLN A 415 -10.56 8.86 -9.94
N ALA A 416 -9.71 9.48 -9.13
CA ALA A 416 -8.39 8.99 -8.76
C ALA A 416 -8.47 8.12 -7.47
N LYS A 417 -7.37 8.07 -6.70
CA LYS A 417 -7.32 7.41 -5.37
C LYS A 417 -8.60 7.65 -4.57
N GLY A 418 -9.10 6.59 -3.93
CA GLY A 418 -10.35 6.57 -3.19
C GLY A 418 -11.59 6.22 -4.02
N THR A 419 -11.42 5.89 -5.31
CA THR A 419 -12.55 5.54 -6.19
C THR A 419 -12.30 4.26 -6.99
N ALA A 420 -13.36 3.50 -7.29
CA ALA A 420 -13.27 2.30 -8.11
C ALA A 420 -13.10 2.60 -9.62
N TYR A 421 -12.92 3.85 -10.03
CA TYR A 421 -12.73 4.24 -11.43
C TYR A 421 -11.30 3.98 -11.90
N GLN A 422 -11.07 4.06 -13.22
CA GLN A 422 -9.85 3.57 -13.86
C GLN A 422 -8.59 4.33 -13.40
N THR A 423 -8.72 5.61 -13.00
CA THR A 423 -7.58 6.37 -12.47
C THR A 423 -7.26 6.01 -11.00
N GLY A 424 -8.23 5.51 -10.25
CA GLY A 424 -8.07 5.15 -8.83
C GLY A 424 -7.55 3.74 -8.56
N VAL A 425 -7.62 2.83 -9.54
CA VAL A 425 -7.33 1.40 -9.34
C VAL A 425 -6.31 0.81 -10.32
N TRP A 426 -5.85 1.59 -11.30
CA TRP A 426 -4.96 1.06 -12.34
C TRP A 426 -3.51 1.34 -12.02
N ASP A 427 -2.80 0.28 -11.65
CA ASP A 427 -1.45 0.38 -11.12
C ASP A 427 -0.42 -0.27 -12.03
N PRO A 428 0.82 0.24 -12.00
CA PRO A 428 1.92 -0.44 -12.67
C PRO A 428 2.26 -1.72 -11.92
N LEU A 429 2.49 -2.80 -12.66
CA LEU A 429 3.10 -4.03 -12.14
C LEU A 429 4.23 -4.45 -13.08
N ILE A 430 5.43 -4.56 -12.53
CA ILE A 430 6.63 -5.04 -13.22
C ILE A 430 7.13 -6.27 -12.46
N ILE A 431 7.43 -7.35 -13.19
CA ILE A 431 8.08 -8.52 -12.61
C ILE A 431 9.28 -8.90 -13.45
N ALA A 432 10.45 -8.96 -12.82
CA ALA A 432 11.69 -9.41 -13.43
C ALA A 432 12.31 -10.53 -12.60
N GLY A 433 12.89 -11.54 -13.24
CA GLY A 433 13.49 -12.66 -12.54
C GLY A 433 14.00 -13.73 -13.51
N PRO A 434 14.75 -14.73 -13.04
CA PRO A 434 15.38 -15.75 -13.88
C PRO A 434 14.36 -16.59 -14.69
N GLN A 435 13.10 -16.64 -14.24
CA GLN A 435 11.99 -17.35 -14.89
C GLN A 435 11.44 -16.62 -16.12
N VAL A 436 11.74 -15.33 -16.30
CA VAL A 436 11.21 -14.55 -17.40
C VAL A 436 11.78 -15.02 -18.73
N VAL A 437 10.89 -15.42 -19.63
CA VAL A 437 11.22 -15.65 -21.05
C VAL A 437 10.73 -14.46 -21.90
N GLU A 438 11.53 -14.12 -22.91
CA GLU A 438 11.29 -12.96 -23.79
C GLU A 438 11.10 -11.64 -23.00
N PRO A 439 12.13 -11.16 -22.28
CA PRO A 439 12.04 -9.95 -21.47
C PRO A 439 11.77 -8.69 -22.31
N GLY A 440 11.23 -7.65 -21.67
CA GLY A 440 10.86 -6.37 -22.28
C GLY A 440 9.46 -6.35 -22.89
N ARG A 441 8.73 -7.48 -22.86
CA ARG A 441 7.36 -7.59 -23.37
C ARG A 441 6.31 -7.10 -22.37
N ALA A 442 5.09 -6.91 -22.88
CA ALA A 442 3.92 -6.59 -22.07
C ALA A 442 2.96 -7.79 -21.96
N VAL A 443 2.25 -7.85 -20.83
CA VAL A 443 1.06 -8.69 -20.65
C VAL A 443 -0.16 -7.78 -20.65
N GLU A 444 -1.06 -8.01 -21.60
CA GLU A 444 -2.29 -7.21 -21.78
C GLU A 444 -3.51 -7.83 -21.05
N HIS A 445 -3.36 -9.06 -20.55
CA HIS A 445 -4.40 -9.78 -19.84
C HIS A 445 -4.69 -9.18 -18.46
N MET A 446 -5.93 -9.33 -17.99
CA MET A 446 -6.34 -8.84 -16.68
C MET A 446 -5.56 -9.55 -15.58
N VAL A 447 -4.98 -8.73 -14.70
CA VAL A 447 -4.36 -9.14 -13.44
C VAL A 447 -4.95 -8.29 -12.32
N ASN A 448 -5.07 -8.85 -11.14
CA ASN A 448 -5.40 -8.09 -9.94
C ASN A 448 -4.26 -8.19 -8.94
N THR A 449 -4.03 -7.18 -8.11
CA THR A 449 -2.96 -7.24 -7.13
C THR A 449 -3.16 -8.31 -6.06
N VAL A 450 -4.38 -8.86 -5.87
CA VAL A 450 -4.56 -10.10 -5.09
C VAL A 450 -3.75 -11.27 -5.66
N ASP A 451 -3.45 -11.28 -6.95
CA ASP A 451 -2.69 -12.36 -7.62
C ASP A 451 -1.22 -12.41 -7.18
N LEU A 452 -0.68 -11.33 -6.62
CA LEU A 452 0.67 -11.34 -6.07
C LEU A 452 0.82 -12.35 -4.93
N TYR A 453 -0.24 -12.56 -4.14
CA TYR A 453 -0.25 -13.56 -3.10
C TYR A 453 -0.05 -14.97 -3.66
N GLN A 454 -0.77 -15.32 -4.74
CA GLN A 454 -0.59 -16.57 -5.46
C GLN A 454 0.82 -16.67 -6.04
N PHE A 455 1.31 -15.58 -6.66
CA PHE A 455 2.62 -15.54 -7.28
C PHE A 455 3.76 -15.82 -6.28
N PHE A 456 3.71 -15.24 -5.08
CA PHE A 456 4.71 -15.52 -4.05
C PHE A 456 4.68 -16.99 -3.61
N GLY A 457 3.49 -17.59 -3.50
CA GLY A 457 3.37 -19.04 -3.26
C GLY A 457 3.94 -19.88 -4.41
N GLU A 458 3.66 -19.51 -5.66
CA GLU A 458 4.20 -20.18 -6.86
C GLU A 458 5.74 -20.16 -6.87
N LEU A 459 6.37 -19.02 -6.53
CA LEU A 459 7.82 -18.90 -6.42
C LEU A 459 8.42 -19.78 -5.33
N ALA A 460 7.66 -20.05 -4.27
CA ALA A 460 8.05 -20.93 -3.17
C ALA A 460 7.73 -22.41 -3.40
N GLY A 461 7.11 -22.76 -4.54
CA GLY A 461 6.67 -24.12 -4.84
C GLY A 461 5.44 -24.57 -4.03
N LEU A 462 4.65 -23.63 -3.50
CA LEU A 462 3.49 -23.88 -2.65
C LEU A 462 2.19 -23.82 -3.46
N ASP A 463 1.25 -24.72 -3.16
CA ASP A 463 -0.12 -24.65 -3.69
C ASP A 463 -1.00 -23.83 -2.74
N VAL A 464 -1.08 -22.53 -3.00
CA VAL A 464 -1.78 -21.57 -2.14
C VAL A 464 -3.22 -21.97 -1.83
N HIS A 465 -3.97 -22.50 -2.80
CA HIS A 465 -5.37 -22.91 -2.59
C HIS A 465 -5.51 -24.15 -1.71
N LYS A 466 -4.42 -24.91 -1.49
CA LYS A 466 -4.35 -26.01 -0.52
C LYS A 466 -3.82 -25.58 0.83
N GLU A 467 -2.78 -24.75 0.85
CA GLU A 467 -2.10 -24.33 2.08
C GLU A 467 -2.91 -23.32 2.89
N VAL A 468 -3.78 -22.55 2.23
CA VAL A 468 -4.60 -21.52 2.86
C VAL A 468 -6.00 -22.06 3.08
N GLN A 469 -6.37 -22.22 4.35
CA GLN A 469 -7.69 -22.74 4.72
C GLN A 469 -8.84 -21.81 4.29
N ARG A 470 -8.55 -20.53 4.08
CA ARG A 470 -9.53 -19.51 3.71
C ARG A 470 -9.67 -19.39 2.22
N THR A 471 -10.84 -18.95 1.77
CA THR A 471 -11.02 -18.57 0.37
C THR A 471 -10.03 -17.49 -0.02
N VAL A 472 -9.26 -17.72 -1.07
CA VAL A 472 -8.45 -16.68 -1.73
C VAL A 472 -9.11 -16.34 -3.07
N ASP A 473 -8.95 -15.08 -3.51
CA ASP A 473 -9.44 -14.55 -4.80
C ASP A 473 -8.33 -14.52 -5.87
N SER A 474 -7.12 -14.92 -5.48
CA SER A 474 -5.91 -14.89 -6.28
C SER A 474 -5.84 -16.02 -7.30
N VAL A 475 -5.36 -15.71 -8.51
CA VAL A 475 -5.00 -16.65 -9.57
C VAL A 475 -3.52 -16.53 -9.93
N GLY A 476 -2.98 -17.48 -10.70
CA GLY A 476 -1.55 -17.55 -11.00
C GLY A 476 -1.02 -16.36 -11.82
N ILE A 477 0.26 -16.03 -11.61
CA ILE A 477 0.99 -15.05 -12.44
C ILE A 477 2.18 -15.70 -13.14
N LEU A 478 2.83 -16.67 -12.51
CA LEU A 478 4.02 -17.33 -13.03
C LEU A 478 3.88 -17.84 -14.48
N PRO A 479 2.72 -18.36 -14.93
CA PRO A 479 2.52 -18.74 -16.34
C PRO A 479 2.74 -17.58 -17.32
N TYR A 480 2.39 -16.35 -16.95
CA TYR A 480 2.63 -15.17 -17.78
C TYR A 480 4.10 -14.80 -17.91
N LEU A 481 4.98 -15.29 -17.03
CA LEU A 481 6.43 -15.03 -17.10
C LEU A 481 7.15 -16.06 -17.97
N THR A 482 6.70 -17.32 -17.91
CA THR A 482 7.35 -18.48 -18.52
C THR A 482 6.79 -18.85 -19.89
N ASN A 483 5.58 -18.38 -20.22
CA ASN A 483 4.92 -18.61 -21.50
C ASN A 483 4.38 -17.29 -22.09
N PRO A 484 5.01 -16.70 -23.12
CA PRO A 484 4.54 -15.47 -23.77
C PRO A 484 3.16 -15.60 -24.42
N GLY A 485 2.75 -16.83 -24.79
CA GLY A 485 1.45 -17.14 -25.38
C GLY A 485 0.36 -17.49 -24.35
N GLN A 486 0.60 -17.27 -23.05
CA GLN A 486 -0.35 -17.58 -21.99
C GLN A 486 -1.65 -16.78 -22.17
N ALA A 487 -2.77 -17.49 -22.32
CA ALA A 487 -4.09 -16.87 -22.37
C ALA A 487 -4.50 -16.29 -20.99
N SER A 488 -5.49 -15.39 -20.99
CA SER A 488 -5.99 -14.78 -19.75
C SER A 488 -6.41 -15.84 -18.72
N LEU A 489 -5.87 -15.72 -17.52
CA LEU A 489 -6.21 -16.52 -16.35
C LEU A 489 -7.41 -15.94 -15.57
N ARG A 490 -7.81 -14.70 -15.89
CA ARG A 490 -8.97 -14.03 -15.33
C ARG A 490 -10.05 -13.86 -16.39
N THR A 491 -11.31 -14.05 -16.00
CA THR A 491 -12.47 -13.65 -16.81
C THR A 491 -13.09 -12.35 -16.33
N ILE A 492 -12.81 -12.00 -15.07
CA ILE A 492 -13.19 -10.72 -14.47
C ILE A 492 -12.05 -10.09 -13.68
N ASN A 493 -12.13 -8.77 -13.54
CA ASN A 493 -11.36 -8.02 -12.55
C ASN A 493 -12.32 -7.28 -11.60
N PHE A 494 -11.96 -7.17 -10.33
CA PHE A 494 -12.82 -6.61 -9.28
C PHE A 494 -12.04 -5.67 -8.35
N THR A 495 -12.72 -4.65 -7.85
CA THR A 495 -12.17 -3.70 -6.89
C THR A 495 -13.29 -3.09 -6.05
N MET A 496 -12.95 -2.66 -4.83
CA MET A 496 -13.91 -2.20 -3.85
C MET A 496 -13.25 -1.22 -2.87
N ALA A 497 -13.95 -0.12 -2.61
CA ALA A 497 -13.72 0.77 -1.47
C ALA A 497 -15.00 0.92 -0.64
N GLY A 498 -14.82 1.32 0.60
CA GLY A 498 -15.90 1.54 1.56
C GLY A 498 -15.39 2.11 2.89
N MET A 499 -16.28 2.24 3.87
CA MET A 499 -15.90 2.69 5.21
C MET A 499 -15.34 1.53 6.05
N ASN A 500 -14.26 1.79 6.78
CA ASN A 500 -13.79 0.88 7.81
C ASN A 500 -14.75 0.87 9.00
N ILE A 501 -14.64 -0.18 9.81
CA ILE A 501 -15.49 -0.41 10.98
C ILE A 501 -14.93 0.40 12.15
N GLN A 502 -15.76 1.29 12.70
CA GLN A 502 -15.50 2.04 13.92
C GLN A 502 -16.57 1.73 14.97
N ALA A 503 -16.26 1.97 16.25
CA ALA A 503 -17.23 1.80 17.34
C ALA A 503 -18.52 2.60 17.07
N ASP A 504 -19.65 2.01 17.41
CA ASP A 504 -20.98 2.62 17.33
C ASP A 504 -21.34 3.16 15.93
N ASN A 505 -20.88 2.48 14.87
CA ASN A 505 -21.03 2.91 13.47
C ASN A 505 -20.41 4.29 13.19
N GLY A 506 -19.36 4.65 13.94
CA GLY A 506 -18.58 5.86 13.77
C GLY A 506 -17.98 6.00 12.37
N GLN A 507 -17.65 7.24 12.01
CA GLN A 507 -17.00 7.57 10.75
C GLN A 507 -15.95 8.66 10.98
N ASN A 508 -14.97 8.70 10.08
CA ASN A 508 -14.03 9.80 9.98
C ASN A 508 -14.75 11.12 9.69
N GLY A 509 -14.15 12.22 10.14
CA GLY A 509 -14.67 13.56 9.92
C GLY A 509 -14.65 13.96 8.44
N PRO A 510 -15.59 14.82 7.99
CA PRO A 510 -15.62 15.27 6.61
C PRO A 510 -14.43 16.17 6.26
N CYS A 511 -13.89 16.00 5.06
CA CYS A 511 -12.82 16.78 4.47
C CYS A 511 -13.25 17.26 3.08
N VAL A 512 -13.22 18.57 2.84
CA VAL A 512 -13.59 19.17 1.55
C VAL A 512 -12.33 19.48 0.77
N ILE A 513 -12.11 18.76 -0.34
CA ILE A 513 -10.96 18.93 -1.23
C ILE A 513 -11.41 19.78 -2.42
N THR A 514 -10.89 21.00 -2.50
CA THR A 514 -11.23 21.95 -3.57
C THR A 514 -10.40 21.73 -4.84
N ALA A 515 -9.16 21.26 -4.69
CA ALA A 515 -8.19 21.11 -5.78
C ALA A 515 -8.63 20.11 -6.89
N THR A 516 -9.55 19.20 -6.60
CA THR A 516 -10.04 18.17 -7.53
C THR A 516 -11.52 18.34 -7.93
N GLY A 517 -12.08 19.55 -7.75
CA GLY A 517 -13.44 19.88 -8.17
C GLY A 517 -14.44 20.09 -7.03
N SER A 518 -13.98 20.48 -5.84
CA SER A 518 -14.81 20.74 -4.66
C SER A 518 -15.68 19.54 -4.26
N THR A 519 -15.01 18.50 -3.75
CA THR A 519 -15.65 17.26 -3.29
C THR A 519 -15.38 17.04 -1.82
N CYS A 520 -16.42 16.72 -1.06
CA CYS A 520 -16.34 16.26 0.31
C CYS A 520 -16.10 14.74 0.36
N THR A 521 -15.15 14.32 1.18
CA THR A 521 -14.82 12.92 1.45
C THR A 521 -14.66 12.68 2.96
N GLN A 522 -14.83 11.44 3.40
CA GLN A 522 -14.55 10.98 4.76
C GLN A 522 -13.41 9.94 4.78
N ILE A 523 -12.64 9.85 3.70
CA ILE A 523 -11.47 8.98 3.62
C ILE A 523 -10.35 9.44 4.58
N PRO A 524 -9.98 10.74 4.65
CA PRO A 524 -8.91 11.19 5.53
C PRO A 524 -9.19 10.84 7.00
N THR A 525 -8.24 10.13 7.62
CA THR A 525 -8.40 9.58 8.98
C THR A 525 -8.27 10.62 10.08
N SER A 526 -7.79 11.84 9.75
CA SER A 526 -7.64 12.94 10.70
C SER A 526 -7.63 14.32 10.03
N LYS A 527 -7.68 15.38 10.86
CA LYS A 527 -7.52 16.77 10.42
C LYS A 527 -6.19 17.03 9.71
N SER A 528 -5.09 16.43 10.18
CA SER A 528 -3.78 16.63 9.58
C SER A 528 -3.72 16.02 8.18
N VAL A 529 -4.18 14.78 8.03
CA VAL A 529 -4.24 14.08 6.73
C VAL A 529 -5.12 14.83 5.73
N CYS A 530 -6.26 15.37 6.19
CA CYS A 530 -7.09 16.23 5.35
C CYS A 530 -6.33 17.46 4.86
N GLY A 531 -5.56 18.12 5.74
CA GLY A 531 -4.72 19.27 5.38
C GLY A 531 -3.59 18.93 4.43
N ASP A 532 -2.90 17.80 4.66
CA ASP A 532 -1.80 17.31 3.81
C ASP A 532 -2.31 16.91 2.40
N ASN A 533 -3.57 16.50 2.30
CA ASN A 533 -4.29 16.29 1.03
C ASN A 533 -4.87 17.59 0.42
N LEU A 534 -4.45 18.76 0.92
CA LEU A 534 -4.89 20.09 0.49
C LEU A 534 -6.41 20.31 0.65
N GLY A 535 -7.00 19.66 1.65
CA GLY A 535 -8.41 19.78 2.02
C GLY A 535 -8.65 20.68 3.23
N VAL A 536 -9.91 21.07 3.41
CA VAL A 536 -10.43 21.75 4.60
C VAL A 536 -11.16 20.73 5.47
N TRP A 537 -10.78 20.62 6.74
CA TRP A 537 -11.40 19.71 7.69
C TRP A 537 -12.69 20.32 8.27
N TRP A 538 -13.79 19.58 8.19
CA TRP A 538 -15.11 19.97 8.72
C TRP A 538 -15.54 19.11 9.91
N GLY A 539 -14.75 18.10 10.30
CA GLY A 539 -15.00 17.29 11.50
C GLY A 539 -14.68 18.03 12.80
N PRO A 540 -14.77 17.35 13.97
CA PRO A 540 -14.43 17.93 15.26
C PRO A 540 -13.03 18.56 15.25
N GLY A 541 -12.92 19.75 15.85
CA GLY A 541 -11.68 20.53 15.88
C GLY A 541 -11.34 21.23 14.55
N TYR A 542 -12.31 21.49 13.67
CA TYR A 542 -12.11 22.32 12.48
C TYR A 542 -11.59 23.72 12.82
N ASP A 543 -11.07 24.39 11.80
CA ASP A 543 -10.57 25.76 11.89
C ASP A 543 -11.63 26.72 11.33
N PRO A 544 -12.29 27.55 12.17
CA PRO A 544 -13.36 28.44 11.71
C PRO A 544 -12.84 29.48 10.70
N ASP A 545 -11.55 29.82 10.75
CA ASP A 545 -10.94 30.79 9.84
C ASP A 545 -10.73 30.22 8.42
N LYS A 546 -10.95 28.92 8.22
CA LYS A 546 -10.84 28.24 6.91
C LYS A 546 -12.15 28.11 6.15
N GLY A 547 -13.14 28.96 6.45
CA GLY A 547 -14.41 29.02 5.72
C GLY A 547 -15.36 27.86 6.03
N VAL A 548 -15.16 27.21 7.18
CA VAL A 548 -16.11 26.21 7.72
C VAL A 548 -17.25 26.95 8.41
N ILE A 549 -18.49 26.50 8.20
CA ILE A 549 -19.66 27.07 8.88
C ILE A 549 -19.56 26.69 10.35
N ASP A 550 -19.52 27.69 11.23
CA ASP A 550 -19.35 27.47 12.66
C ASP A 550 -20.60 26.84 13.29
N ASN A 551 -20.43 25.70 13.95
CA ASN A 551 -21.46 25.02 14.73
C ASN A 551 -21.10 24.89 16.21
N GLY A 552 -20.26 25.80 16.72
CA GLY A 552 -19.80 25.78 18.11
C GLY A 552 -18.66 24.80 18.36
N GLY A 553 -17.86 24.50 17.31
CA GLY A 553 -16.69 23.62 17.41
C GLY A 553 -16.99 22.13 17.47
N VAL A 554 -18.26 21.72 17.35
CA VAL A 554 -18.68 20.30 17.36
C VAL A 554 -18.16 19.57 16.13
N GLY A 555 -18.16 20.26 14.98
CA GLY A 555 -17.86 19.68 13.67
C GLY A 555 -19.06 18.93 13.09
N TYR A 556 -18.96 18.55 11.82
CA TYR A 556 -20.00 17.86 11.08
C TYR A 556 -19.74 16.35 11.06
N PRO A 557 -20.77 15.51 11.23
CA PRO A 557 -20.56 14.06 11.32
C PRO A 557 -20.40 13.40 9.94
N THR A 558 -20.97 13.96 8.86
CA THR A 558 -20.86 13.40 7.50
C THR A 558 -20.81 14.51 6.45
N CYS A 559 -20.38 14.16 5.24
CA CYS A 559 -20.42 15.08 4.10
C CYS A 559 -21.82 15.58 3.74
N ALA A 560 -22.86 14.77 3.98
CA ALA A 560 -24.23 15.23 3.80
C ALA A 560 -24.59 16.38 4.76
N HIS A 561 -24.08 16.34 6.00
CA HIS A 561 -24.30 17.44 6.96
C HIS A 561 -23.53 18.71 6.58
N VAL A 562 -22.38 18.58 5.91
CA VAL A 562 -21.67 19.72 5.29
C VAL A 562 -22.56 20.37 4.24
N ASN A 563 -23.16 19.60 3.31
CA ASN A 563 -24.09 20.15 2.32
C ASN A 563 -25.35 20.77 2.94
N GLN A 564 -25.90 20.18 4.00
CA GLN A 564 -27.02 20.81 4.72
C GLN A 564 -26.62 22.18 5.30
N ALA A 565 -25.42 22.28 5.87
CA ALA A 565 -24.93 23.55 6.41
C ALA A 565 -24.75 24.59 5.31
N LEU A 566 -24.07 24.22 4.22
CA LEU A 566 -23.88 25.08 3.04
C LEU A 566 -25.22 25.58 2.51
N PHE A 567 -26.20 24.69 2.35
CA PHE A 567 -27.54 25.04 1.91
C PHE A 567 -28.25 26.02 2.84
N LYS A 568 -28.16 25.82 4.17
CA LYS A 568 -28.78 26.71 5.17
C LYS A 568 -28.20 28.12 5.16
N GLU A 569 -26.92 28.26 4.80
CA GLU A 569 -26.25 29.55 4.62
C GLU A 569 -26.41 30.14 3.19
N GLY A 570 -27.18 29.48 2.31
CA GLY A 570 -27.36 29.90 0.93
C GLY A 570 -26.11 29.75 0.05
N LEU A 571 -25.18 28.88 0.46
CA LEU A 571 -23.96 28.55 -0.27
C LEU A 571 -24.18 27.34 -1.18
N ALA A 572 -23.33 27.22 -2.21
CA ALA A 572 -23.37 26.09 -3.13
C ALA A 572 -22.95 24.80 -2.40
N GLU A 573 -23.74 23.74 -2.61
CA GLU A 573 -23.39 22.39 -2.17
C GLU A 573 -22.14 21.87 -2.89
N VAL A 574 -21.39 20.98 -2.24
CA VAL A 574 -20.21 20.32 -2.82
C VAL A 574 -20.55 18.90 -3.25
N GLY A 575 -19.75 18.33 -4.16
CA GLY A 575 -19.86 16.91 -4.49
C GLY A 575 -19.57 16.04 -3.26
N ILE A 576 -20.17 14.86 -3.16
CA ILE A 576 -19.88 13.91 -2.08
C ILE A 576 -19.27 12.65 -2.69
N LEU A 577 -18.08 12.28 -2.21
CA LEU A 577 -17.46 11.02 -2.58
C LEU A 577 -18.30 9.84 -2.04
N PRO A 578 -18.55 8.78 -2.85
CA PRO A 578 -19.35 7.64 -2.41
C PRO A 578 -18.80 6.99 -1.13
N GLN A 579 -19.69 6.57 -0.24
CA GLN A 579 -19.33 5.77 0.95
C GLN A 579 -18.93 4.34 0.59
N SER A 580 -19.36 3.85 -0.56
CA SER A 580 -18.89 2.61 -1.15
C SER A 580 -18.80 2.81 -2.65
N SER A 581 -17.69 2.33 -3.22
CA SER A 581 -17.42 2.35 -4.65
C SER A 581 -16.92 0.97 -5.04
N ILE A 582 -17.67 0.27 -5.89
CA ILE A 582 -17.40 -1.12 -6.27
C ILE A 582 -17.35 -1.18 -7.78
N ALA A 583 -16.34 -1.84 -8.34
CA ALA A 583 -16.31 -2.08 -9.78
C ALA A 583 -15.95 -3.52 -10.13
N ILE A 584 -16.55 -3.99 -11.22
CA ILE A 584 -16.23 -5.26 -11.88
C ILE A 584 -16.07 -4.99 -13.37
N ARG A 585 -15.16 -5.70 -14.04
CA ARG A 585 -15.03 -5.65 -15.50
C ARG A 585 -14.82 -7.03 -16.10
N ASN A 586 -15.11 -7.13 -17.39
CA ASN A 586 -14.49 -8.11 -18.28
C ASN A 586 -13.40 -7.41 -19.12
N ASP A 587 -12.91 -8.04 -20.19
CA ASP A 587 -11.85 -7.46 -21.03
C ASP A 587 -12.22 -6.10 -21.64
N ARG A 588 -13.50 -5.82 -21.91
CA ARG A 588 -13.94 -4.63 -22.67
C ARG A 588 -14.78 -3.65 -21.86
N PHE A 589 -15.67 -4.15 -21.00
CA PHE A 589 -16.66 -3.36 -20.28
C PHE A 589 -16.45 -3.41 -18.78
N LYS A 590 -16.66 -2.26 -18.13
CA LYS A 590 -16.60 -2.06 -16.70
C LYS A 590 -17.93 -1.56 -16.18
N LEU A 591 -18.40 -2.13 -15.08
CA LEU A 591 -19.54 -1.68 -14.30
C LEU A 591 -19.04 -1.12 -12.97
N VAL A 592 -19.47 0.09 -12.64
CA VAL A 592 -19.22 0.76 -11.36
C VAL A 592 -20.55 0.93 -10.63
N ARG A 593 -20.60 0.54 -9.36
CA ARG A 593 -21.73 0.76 -8.45
C ARG A 593 -21.27 1.61 -7.28
N ASN A 594 -21.85 2.79 -7.13
CA ASN A 594 -21.55 3.74 -6.07
C ASN A 594 -22.75 3.93 -5.15
N THR A 595 -22.51 3.91 -3.83
CA THR A 595 -23.52 4.28 -2.83
C THR A 595 -23.07 5.51 -2.06
N THR A 596 -23.90 6.56 -2.05
CA THR A 596 -23.58 7.85 -1.43
C THR A 596 -24.67 8.23 -0.42
N ASN A 597 -24.27 8.72 0.75
CA ASN A 597 -25.19 9.38 1.68
C ASN A 597 -25.29 10.86 1.30
N ASN A 598 -26.47 11.27 0.84
CA ASN A 598 -26.74 12.59 0.32
C ASN A 598 -27.59 13.42 1.28
N TYR A 599 -27.49 14.72 1.10
CA TYR A 599 -28.46 15.69 1.55
C TYR A 599 -29.36 16.09 0.37
N PHE A 600 -30.67 16.10 0.59
CA PHE A 600 -31.66 16.50 -0.41
C PHE A 600 -32.26 17.85 -0.03
N SER A 601 -31.74 18.92 -0.63
CA SER A 601 -32.15 20.31 -0.33
C SER A 601 -33.62 20.60 -0.63
N ALA A 602 -34.22 19.91 -1.60
CA ALA A 602 -35.65 20.07 -1.92
C ALA A 602 -36.59 19.65 -0.78
N THR A 603 -36.15 18.74 0.10
CA THR A 603 -36.95 18.18 1.19
C THR A 603 -36.32 18.36 2.58
N ASP A 604 -35.17 19.05 2.65
CA ASP A 604 -34.31 19.18 3.84
C ASP A 604 -34.13 17.86 4.59
N SER A 605 -33.77 16.80 3.85
CA SER A 605 -33.68 15.43 4.39
C SER A 605 -32.41 14.72 3.95
N PHE A 606 -31.98 13.72 4.73
CA PHE A 606 -30.88 12.84 4.39
C PHE A 606 -31.38 11.55 3.76
N GLY A 607 -30.59 10.95 2.88
CA GLY A 607 -30.86 9.60 2.40
C GLY A 607 -29.75 9.04 1.54
N LYS A 608 -29.87 7.77 1.17
CA LYS A 608 -28.87 7.07 0.34
C LYS A 608 -29.28 7.09 -1.13
N THR A 609 -28.31 7.27 -2.00
CA THR A 609 -28.47 7.04 -3.44
C THR A 609 -27.50 5.97 -3.88
N SER A 610 -28.00 4.98 -4.62
CA SER A 610 -27.18 4.01 -5.34
C SER A 610 -27.22 4.35 -6.82
N THR A 611 -26.05 4.38 -7.45
CA THR A 611 -25.90 4.63 -8.89
C THR A 611 -25.11 3.48 -9.50
N GLU A 612 -25.51 3.08 -10.70
CA GLU A 612 -24.72 2.20 -11.55
C GLU A 612 -24.31 2.96 -12.80
N GLU A 613 -23.11 2.69 -13.27
CA GLU A 613 -22.55 3.25 -14.50
C GLU A 613 -21.78 2.16 -15.22
N MET A 614 -21.92 2.09 -16.54
CA MET A 614 -21.20 1.09 -17.36
C MET A 614 -20.42 1.78 -18.45
N PHE A 615 -19.17 1.36 -18.66
CA PHE A 615 -18.23 2.00 -19.56
C PHE A 615 -17.56 0.94 -20.44
N GLU A 616 -17.28 1.29 -21.69
CA GLU A 616 -16.24 0.62 -22.47
C GLU A 616 -14.89 1.24 -22.08
N ILE A 617 -13.87 0.42 -21.80
CA ILE A 617 -12.53 0.86 -21.38
C ILE A 617 -11.44 0.09 -22.12
N ASN A 618 -10.24 0.66 -22.22
CA ASN A 618 -9.09 -0.02 -22.82
C ASN A 618 -7.75 0.47 -22.26
N GLN A 619 -6.69 -0.24 -22.64
CA GLN A 619 -5.31 0.00 -22.20
C GLN A 619 -4.47 0.73 -23.29
N ALA A 620 -5.11 1.47 -24.20
CA ALA A 620 -4.41 2.12 -25.31
C ALA A 620 -3.42 3.19 -24.80
N ALA A 621 -2.24 3.26 -25.41
CA ALA A 621 -1.23 4.28 -25.11
C ALA A 621 -0.99 5.19 -26.33
N PRO A 622 -0.71 6.49 -26.13
CA PRO A 622 -0.61 7.16 -24.82
C PRO A 622 -1.97 7.60 -24.24
N VAL A 623 -3.06 7.47 -24.99
CA VAL A 623 -4.40 7.92 -24.58
C VAL A 623 -5.32 6.71 -24.42
N PRO A 624 -5.59 6.28 -23.18
CA PRO A 624 -6.51 5.18 -22.91
C PRO A 624 -7.97 5.63 -23.02
N LEU A 625 -8.86 4.65 -23.21
CA LEU A 625 -10.29 4.83 -23.05
C LEU A 625 -10.66 4.68 -21.57
N LEU A 626 -10.99 5.80 -20.93
CA LEU A 626 -11.30 5.90 -19.49
C LEU A 626 -12.82 5.92 -19.22
N ASP A 627 -13.18 5.57 -18.00
CA ASP A 627 -14.54 5.55 -17.45
C ASP A 627 -15.00 6.92 -16.95
N THR A 628 -14.97 7.92 -17.83
CA THR A 628 -15.40 9.30 -17.51
C THR A 628 -16.93 9.45 -17.56
N PRO A 629 -17.54 10.36 -16.78
CA PRO A 629 -19.00 10.47 -16.65
C PRO A 629 -19.75 10.69 -17.98
N ASP A 630 -19.13 11.38 -18.93
CA ASP A 630 -19.68 11.64 -20.28
C ASP A 630 -19.77 10.38 -21.16
N ARG A 631 -19.20 9.26 -20.72
CA ARG A 631 -19.12 7.99 -21.46
C ARG A 631 -19.94 6.86 -20.84
N ASN A 632 -20.78 7.16 -19.85
CA ASN A 632 -21.67 6.18 -19.26
C ASN A 632 -22.67 5.66 -20.31
N LEU A 633 -22.67 4.34 -20.53
CA LEU A 633 -23.48 3.65 -21.52
C LEU A 633 -24.90 3.38 -21.04
N LEU A 634 -25.17 3.34 -19.72
CA LEU A 634 -26.46 2.92 -19.20
C LEU A 634 -27.67 3.80 -19.60
N PRO A 635 -27.54 5.13 -19.78
CA PRO A 635 -28.64 5.95 -20.29
C PRO A 635 -29.14 5.53 -21.68
N THR A 636 -28.32 4.86 -22.50
CA THR A 636 -28.72 4.38 -23.83
C THR A 636 -27.93 3.12 -24.19
N THR A 637 -28.56 1.95 -24.06
CA THR A 637 -27.92 0.64 -24.30
C THR A 637 -28.49 -0.13 -25.49
N ASP A 638 -27.62 -0.77 -26.26
CA ASP A 638 -27.98 -1.80 -27.24
C ASP A 638 -28.18 -3.19 -26.59
N SER A 639 -28.46 -4.22 -27.39
CA SER A 639 -28.70 -5.58 -26.89
C SER A 639 -27.46 -6.26 -26.31
N GLU A 640 -26.27 -6.00 -26.86
CA GLU A 640 -25.00 -6.53 -26.34
C GLU A 640 -24.73 -5.91 -24.97
N GLN A 641 -24.82 -4.58 -24.89
CA GLN A 641 -24.59 -3.79 -23.69
C GLN A 641 -25.55 -4.19 -22.55
N LYS A 642 -26.83 -4.46 -22.84
CA LYS A 642 -27.78 -4.97 -21.84
C LYS A 642 -27.39 -6.35 -21.31
N ALA A 643 -26.93 -7.24 -22.19
CA ALA A 643 -26.50 -8.58 -21.79
C ALA A 643 -25.22 -8.52 -20.94
N VAL A 644 -24.27 -7.65 -21.30
CA VAL A 644 -23.04 -7.41 -20.56
C VAL A 644 -23.32 -6.77 -19.20
N HIS A 645 -24.17 -5.74 -19.13
CA HIS A 645 -24.59 -5.13 -17.86
C HIS A 645 -25.16 -6.20 -16.94
N LYS A 646 -26.09 -7.03 -17.43
CA LYS A 646 -26.66 -8.12 -16.64
C LYS A 646 -25.60 -9.10 -16.15
N ASP A 647 -24.71 -9.57 -17.03
CA ASP A 647 -23.65 -10.52 -16.66
C ASP A 647 -22.70 -9.96 -15.58
N LEU A 648 -22.27 -8.72 -15.74
CA LEU A 648 -21.39 -8.06 -14.78
C LEU A 648 -22.12 -7.80 -13.45
N SER A 649 -23.37 -7.34 -13.47
CA SER A 649 -24.19 -7.16 -12.26
C SER A 649 -24.39 -8.49 -11.51
N ASP A 650 -24.77 -9.57 -12.22
CA ASP A 650 -24.97 -10.89 -11.63
C ASP A 650 -23.66 -11.41 -10.99
N LYS A 651 -22.52 -11.22 -11.65
CA LYS A 651 -21.20 -11.61 -11.12
C LYS A 651 -20.78 -10.77 -9.93
N MET A 652 -21.01 -9.45 -9.96
CA MET A 652 -20.76 -8.57 -8.83
C MET A 652 -21.57 -9.01 -7.62
N ASP A 653 -22.88 -9.21 -7.78
CA ASP A 653 -23.77 -9.62 -6.70
C ASP A 653 -23.38 -10.99 -6.14
N LYS A 654 -22.99 -11.94 -7.00
CA LYS A 654 -22.47 -13.24 -6.60
C LYS A 654 -21.18 -13.13 -5.79
N LEU A 655 -20.24 -12.29 -6.21
CA LEU A 655 -18.98 -12.08 -5.48
C LEU A 655 -19.22 -11.41 -4.12
N LEU A 656 -20.08 -10.40 -4.05
CA LEU A 656 -20.45 -9.74 -2.80
C LEU A 656 -21.16 -10.70 -1.83
N ALA A 657 -21.95 -11.64 -2.34
CA ALA A 657 -22.60 -12.68 -1.54
C ALA A 657 -21.68 -13.87 -1.17
N SER A 658 -20.42 -13.87 -1.59
CA SER A 658 -19.51 -15.01 -1.46
C SER A 658 -18.79 -15.12 -0.12
N ASN A 659 -19.00 -14.14 0.78
CA ASN A 659 -18.43 -14.10 2.12
C ASN A 659 -19.55 -14.01 3.17
N PRO A 660 -20.30 -15.10 3.42
CA PRO A 660 -21.38 -15.09 4.39
C PRO A 660 -20.87 -14.83 5.82
N ASP A 661 -21.66 -14.10 6.60
CA ASP A 661 -21.36 -13.83 8.01
C ASP A 661 -21.23 -15.11 8.83
N CYS A 662 -20.31 -15.07 9.80
CA CYS A 662 -20.03 -16.14 10.73
C CYS A 662 -19.97 -15.59 12.17
N PRO A 663 -21.12 -15.23 12.78
CA PRO A 663 -21.14 -14.62 14.11
C PRO A 663 -20.63 -15.57 15.19
N GLY A 664 -19.73 -15.08 16.05
CA GLY A 664 -19.16 -15.84 17.17
C GLY A 664 -17.85 -16.56 16.85
N ASP A 665 -17.41 -16.55 15.59
CA ASP A 665 -16.16 -17.17 15.14
C ASP A 665 -15.06 -16.11 15.02
N GLY A 666 -14.28 -15.93 16.09
CA GLY A 666 -13.30 -14.85 16.17
C GLY A 666 -11.89 -15.29 15.73
N ASN A 667 -11.58 -16.59 15.82
CA ASN A 667 -10.39 -17.16 15.16
C ASN A 667 -10.65 -17.37 13.65
N ILE A 668 -11.91 -17.20 13.26
CA ILE A 668 -12.47 -17.20 11.91
C ILE A 668 -12.41 -18.62 11.29
N ASP A 669 -12.10 -19.69 12.02
CA ASP A 669 -11.80 -21.03 11.47
C ASP A 669 -12.99 -21.73 10.76
N GLY A 670 -14.16 -21.10 10.80
CA GLY A 670 -15.40 -21.53 10.19
C GLY A 670 -16.29 -22.33 11.14
N VAL A 671 -15.92 -22.50 12.41
CA VAL A 671 -16.66 -23.26 13.41
C VAL A 671 -16.63 -22.56 14.76
N VAL A 672 -17.78 -22.13 15.25
CA VAL A 672 -17.90 -21.55 16.60
C VAL A 672 -17.81 -22.64 17.65
N ASN A 673 -16.72 -22.68 18.41
CA ASN A 673 -16.42 -23.78 19.31
C ASN A 673 -15.81 -23.34 20.66
N ALA A 674 -15.28 -24.31 21.44
CA ALA A 674 -14.70 -24.01 22.75
C ALA A 674 -13.43 -23.13 22.66
N GLU A 675 -12.68 -23.24 21.57
CA GLU A 675 -11.52 -22.40 21.30
C GLU A 675 -11.91 -20.92 21.19
N ASP A 676 -13.07 -20.61 20.61
CA ASP A 676 -13.59 -19.24 20.57
C ASP A 676 -13.88 -18.68 21.95
N ILE A 677 -14.47 -19.50 22.82
CA ILE A 677 -14.74 -19.12 24.22
C ILE A 677 -13.41 -18.86 24.94
N ASP A 678 -12.42 -19.74 24.77
CA ASP A 678 -11.12 -19.62 25.43
C ASP A 678 -10.35 -18.39 24.94
N ASN A 679 -10.32 -18.15 23.63
CA ASN A 679 -9.69 -16.98 23.01
C ASN A 679 -10.36 -15.68 23.45
N TRP A 680 -11.70 -15.61 23.39
CA TRP A 680 -12.45 -14.48 23.90
C TRP A 680 -12.14 -14.24 25.38
N ALA A 681 -12.20 -15.27 26.23
CA ALA A 681 -12.01 -15.13 27.67
C ALA A 681 -10.59 -14.67 28.03
N ARG A 682 -9.60 -15.04 27.22
CA ARG A 682 -8.22 -14.55 27.32
C ARG A 682 -8.17 -13.06 26.97
N ILE A 683 -8.69 -12.67 25.82
CA ILE A 683 -8.66 -11.30 25.30
C ILE A 683 -9.46 -10.35 26.20
N ALA A 684 -10.68 -10.71 26.58
CA ALA A 684 -11.53 -9.91 27.46
C ALA A 684 -10.87 -9.61 28.81
N ARG A 685 -10.09 -10.56 29.34
CA ARG A 685 -9.39 -10.42 30.62
C ARG A 685 -8.10 -9.62 30.53
N GLN A 686 -7.33 -9.81 29.45
CA GLN A 686 -5.98 -9.23 29.30
C GLN A 686 -6.00 -7.89 28.57
N TRP A 687 -6.94 -7.69 27.65
CA TRP A 687 -7.04 -6.54 26.76
C TRP A 687 -8.34 -5.76 26.96
N GLY A 688 -9.49 -6.42 26.76
CA GLY A 688 -10.83 -5.84 26.98
C GLY A 688 -11.26 -4.71 26.04
N LEU A 689 -10.38 -4.23 25.16
CA LEU A 689 -10.69 -3.32 24.06
C LEU A 689 -11.02 -4.11 22.79
N SER A 690 -11.28 -3.41 21.69
CA SER A 690 -11.58 -4.03 20.40
C SER A 690 -10.55 -5.09 20.01
N SER A 691 -11.06 -6.18 19.44
CA SER A 691 -10.29 -7.31 18.95
C SER A 691 -11.07 -8.02 17.82
N VAL A 692 -10.54 -9.10 17.27
CA VAL A 692 -11.31 -9.93 16.32
C VAL A 692 -12.54 -10.59 16.94
N TYR A 693 -12.65 -10.61 18.27
CA TYR A 693 -13.81 -11.05 19.04
C TYR A 693 -14.75 -9.91 19.46
N ASP A 694 -14.58 -8.70 18.91
CA ASP A 694 -15.55 -7.60 18.98
C ASP A 694 -16.63 -7.83 17.89
N PHE A 695 -17.77 -8.37 18.32
CA PHE A 695 -18.86 -8.75 17.45
C PHE A 695 -19.96 -7.68 17.41
N VAL A 696 -20.85 -7.77 16.43
CA VAL A 696 -22.01 -6.88 16.36
C VAL A 696 -22.96 -7.21 17.51
N VAL A 697 -23.24 -6.22 18.36
CA VAL A 697 -24.21 -6.29 19.46
C VAL A 697 -25.27 -5.22 19.23
N GLY A 698 -26.52 -5.64 19.05
CA GLY A 698 -27.58 -4.76 18.55
C GLY A 698 -27.33 -4.43 17.08
N ASP A 699 -26.99 -3.17 16.80
CA ASP A 699 -26.81 -2.64 15.43
C ASP A 699 -25.36 -2.24 15.11
N ALA A 700 -24.42 -2.41 16.05
CA ALA A 700 -23.03 -1.96 15.90
C ALA A 700 -22.04 -2.82 16.70
N ARG A 701 -20.76 -2.62 16.44
CA ARG A 701 -19.67 -3.03 17.36
C ARG A 701 -19.45 -1.94 18.39
N ASP A 702 -19.27 -2.29 19.65
CA ASP A 702 -19.11 -1.33 20.75
C ASP A 702 -17.63 -0.95 21.00
N GLY A 703 -16.71 -1.53 20.24
CA GLY A 703 -15.27 -1.26 20.35
C GLY A 703 -14.60 -2.01 21.50
N LYS A 704 -15.24 -3.05 22.06
CA LYS A 704 -14.75 -3.80 23.21
C LYS A 704 -14.85 -5.30 22.97
N THR A 705 -14.13 -6.06 23.78
CA THR A 705 -14.27 -7.51 23.85
C THR A 705 -14.66 -7.87 25.28
N ASN A 706 -15.94 -8.15 25.50
CA ASN A 706 -16.58 -8.26 26.80
C ASN A 706 -17.71 -9.31 26.83
N ASN A 707 -18.50 -9.36 27.91
CA ASN A 707 -19.55 -10.39 28.09
C ASN A 707 -20.70 -10.32 27.06
N LEU A 708 -20.86 -9.19 26.35
CA LEU A 708 -21.80 -9.08 25.24
C LEU A 708 -21.32 -9.93 24.06
N ASP A 709 -20.01 -9.94 23.78
CA ASP A 709 -19.41 -10.80 22.75
C ASP A 709 -19.48 -12.27 23.13
N GLU A 710 -19.27 -12.60 24.41
CA GLU A 710 -19.49 -13.97 24.92
C GLU A 710 -20.88 -14.48 24.56
N SER A 711 -21.90 -13.63 24.74
CA SER A 711 -23.28 -13.97 24.42
C SER A 711 -23.44 -14.28 22.93
N VAL A 712 -22.73 -13.59 22.04
CA VAL A 712 -22.71 -13.90 20.60
C VAL A 712 -22.09 -15.27 20.35
N ILE A 713 -20.96 -15.59 20.97
CA ILE A 713 -20.29 -16.90 20.83
C ILE A 713 -21.20 -18.01 21.33
N GLN A 714 -21.76 -17.88 22.55
CA GLN A 714 -22.63 -18.88 23.17
C GLN A 714 -23.90 -19.15 22.35
N ASN A 715 -24.50 -18.10 21.77
CA ASN A 715 -25.67 -18.23 20.89
C ASN A 715 -25.36 -18.93 19.55
N ASN A 716 -24.08 -19.07 19.21
CA ASN A 716 -23.61 -19.70 17.99
C ASN A 716 -22.78 -20.97 18.24
N LEU A 717 -22.61 -21.40 19.48
CA LEU A 717 -21.76 -22.54 19.83
C LEU A 717 -22.20 -23.82 19.09
N ASN A 718 -21.21 -24.54 18.55
CA ASN A 718 -21.35 -25.73 17.69
C ASN A 718 -21.96 -25.46 16.31
N LYS A 719 -22.01 -24.21 15.84
CA LYS A 719 -22.37 -23.90 14.46
C LYS A 719 -21.15 -23.94 13.56
N THR A 720 -21.29 -24.63 12.43
CA THR A 720 -20.37 -24.52 11.30
C THR A 720 -20.89 -23.45 10.35
N CYS A 721 -20.03 -22.50 10.01
CA CYS A 721 -20.38 -21.40 9.13
C CYS A 721 -20.50 -21.85 7.68
N LYS A 722 -21.29 -21.09 6.92
CA LYS A 722 -21.39 -21.31 5.48
C LYS A 722 -20.02 -21.08 4.85
N ARG A 723 -19.63 -21.98 3.94
CA ARG A 723 -18.35 -21.85 3.25
C ARG A 723 -18.32 -20.59 2.39
N THR A 724 -17.22 -19.87 2.48
CA THR A 724 -16.85 -18.81 1.56
C THR A 724 -16.39 -19.44 0.23
N TYR A 725 -16.44 -18.68 -0.87
CA TYR A 725 -15.97 -19.16 -2.19
C TYR A 725 -15.48 -18.01 -3.08
N GLY A 726 -14.54 -18.30 -3.99
CA GLY A 726 -14.01 -17.33 -4.96
C GLY A 726 -14.86 -17.23 -6.24
N VAL A 727 -14.68 -16.14 -6.99
CA VAL A 727 -15.22 -15.96 -8.36
C VAL A 727 -14.07 -15.43 -9.23
N TYR A 728 -13.76 -16.12 -10.33
CA TYR A 728 -12.58 -15.87 -11.17
C TYR A 728 -12.92 -15.49 -12.61
#